data_AF-A0A0P7YQE8-F1
#
_entry.id   AF-A0A0P7YQE8-F1
#
_cell.length_a   1.000
_cell.length_b   1.000
_cell.length_c   1.000
_cell.angle_alpha   90.00
_cell.angle_beta   90.00
_cell.angle_gamma   90.00
#
_symmetry.space_group_name_H-M   'P 1'
#
loop_
_entity.id
_entity.type
_entity.pdbx_description
1 polymer ?
#
loop_
_entity_poly.entity_id
_entity_poly.type
_entity_poly.pdbx_seq_one_letter_code
_entity_poly.pdbx_strand_id
1 'polypeptide(L)'
;MFWIWKDRIAELESKISAAEKEIESMTSQAQLFFKHGKHYAQKFDEFFLPQFSLNAHEAEAFIAKYPIPSVRGWEEEYWKSWQPAEALLEKVIRIGEYVESRSDRLTSFSIPHYAPFIGSDSTLIITSDDDTADQAIALLQSLAVRTALTLPHQARYTLIDPVGSGAAFPMQRYLPSVRETGDDIRRDLDQVSRDIQRIIATYLDAESYSFEQLPEDIRVNERLEFILAANFPKRYDRRAIEALQSIGNTGPKAGKYLIIHYNQSQELPRDMSMGDFENAIGIDLVNGYGGNQSTACQLRFSPDTAPSASLQRVLFEKLGKAKPPQRNLDWDKTVGISEEEWWNNTAAHIIETPIGGRGSSDSLKIWFGENQENRVCAHGMLGAMTGAGKSTLYHVLIMGLAIRYSPNELRLYLIDGKQGVEFQPYRNLPHAEVVSLHSAPELSRSVLAELLEQMEYRYALFSEEGVRVPDLAGYYKKEQPRGRLPRIILLVDEYQELFEGDQDGIASNYLLKLSQQGRAAGIHMLLASQRFGTAGMLNRDAIFGNFHLLMAMQMRHDDIQSLTGFGRRGKQRIMTCKLPGQIVVNDQLGADDANQFGKVALLKSSDRDQLIQKLNDKAHEQFSFDDLPLRAVLDGKEQPNIIENPPFRQLLEHSQWLTERQWQEKARRSTFSGGLGIANWFAAERPKAIWLGQEFSVRGQAMMIMRRRLAENAIFVGSDNTARYGMLVGALTSLAVNAGPKSSKFYILDRSMEETQWYEALKMVRDVVLSPAGFSMEFTCDKVGSMIDELIGELENRIGKSNDNERIAEPSIFVVMTELDQVEEIRRQPDAYGMVESELGKKLRRLCTEGSRLGIHMILSFSSIRAMSNVIDERQDLTNFRHRIALQMSEDDSFTFVRNRLASRLQLDGSRPISALYLDVESDRTVRFKPYTTESCISLADQLNEIQGVLQQWRNQQ
;
A
#
# COMPACT_ATOMS: atom_id res chain seq x y z
N MET A 1 114.73 -63.19 9.26
CA MET A 1 113.87 -62.05 9.65
C MET A 1 113.48 -61.17 8.47
N PHE A 2 114.40 -60.76 7.58
CA PHE A 2 114.09 -59.90 6.40
C PHE A 2 113.14 -60.53 5.35
N TRP A 3 113.19 -61.84 5.13
CA TRP A 3 112.34 -62.52 4.12
C TRP A 3 110.85 -62.58 4.50
N ILE A 4 110.55 -62.76 5.79
CA ILE A 4 109.16 -62.82 6.30
C ILE A 4 108.46 -61.46 6.14
N TRP A 5 109.20 -60.36 6.29
CA TRP A 5 108.67 -59.02 6.08
C TRP A 5 108.47 -58.70 4.59
N LYS A 6 109.31 -59.24 3.70
CA LYS A 6 109.18 -59.02 2.26
C LYS A 6 107.92 -59.70 1.69
N ASP A 7 107.66 -60.94 2.10
CA ASP A 7 106.44 -61.66 1.69
C ASP A 7 105.18 -61.03 2.30
N ARG A 8 105.26 -60.53 3.53
CA ARG A 8 104.13 -59.84 4.18
C ARG A 8 103.82 -58.49 3.55
N ILE A 9 104.83 -57.74 3.12
CA ILE A 9 104.65 -56.49 2.38
C ILE A 9 104.03 -56.76 1.01
N ALA A 10 104.51 -57.76 0.26
CA ALA A 10 103.92 -58.13 -1.02
C ALA A 10 102.46 -58.62 -0.88
N GLU A 11 102.15 -59.38 0.18
CA GLU A 11 100.77 -59.79 0.50
C GLU A 11 99.88 -58.58 0.83
N LEU A 12 100.38 -57.60 1.59
CA LEU A 12 99.65 -56.39 1.94
C LEU A 12 99.46 -55.47 0.73
N GLU A 13 100.48 -55.30 -0.12
CA GLU A 13 100.38 -54.53 -1.37
C GLU A 13 99.35 -55.15 -2.33
N SER A 14 99.32 -56.48 -2.43
CA SER A 14 98.30 -57.20 -3.21
C SER A 14 96.90 -57.01 -2.64
N LYS A 15 96.74 -57.05 -1.30
CA LYS A 15 95.46 -56.80 -0.64
C LYS A 15 94.99 -55.35 -0.75
N ILE A 16 95.91 -54.38 -0.66
CA ILE A 16 95.62 -52.96 -0.85
C ILE A 16 95.19 -52.72 -2.30
N SER A 17 95.92 -53.24 -3.28
CA SER A 17 95.55 -53.09 -4.70
C SER A 17 94.21 -53.76 -5.04
N ALA A 18 93.89 -54.90 -4.41
CA ALA A 18 92.59 -55.54 -4.55
C ALA A 18 91.46 -54.69 -3.93
N ALA A 19 91.67 -54.15 -2.73
CA ALA A 19 90.71 -53.27 -2.05
C ALA A 19 90.51 -51.95 -2.79
N GLU A 20 91.56 -51.35 -3.36
CA GLU A 20 91.48 -50.14 -4.18
C GLU A 20 90.63 -50.37 -5.44
N LYS A 21 90.83 -51.50 -6.13
CA LYS A 21 89.99 -51.89 -7.28
C LYS A 21 88.53 -52.12 -6.90
N GLU A 22 88.28 -52.71 -5.73
CA GLU A 22 86.91 -52.94 -5.23
C GLU A 22 86.23 -51.63 -4.87
N ILE A 23 86.94 -50.70 -4.21
CA ILE A 23 86.45 -49.34 -3.92
C ILE A 23 86.15 -48.59 -5.22
N GLU A 24 87.03 -48.67 -6.22
CA GLU A 24 86.83 -47.98 -7.51
C GLU A 24 85.62 -48.55 -8.28
N SER A 25 85.40 -49.87 -8.22
CA SER A 25 84.22 -50.55 -8.78
C SER A 25 82.93 -50.13 -8.06
N MET A 26 82.92 -50.14 -6.72
CA MET A 26 81.76 -49.71 -5.94
C MET A 26 81.46 -48.22 -6.12
N THR A 27 82.48 -47.38 -6.23
CA THR A 27 82.32 -45.93 -6.49
C THR A 27 81.72 -45.68 -7.86
N SER A 28 82.15 -46.43 -8.88
CA SER A 28 81.60 -46.37 -10.23
C SER A 28 80.14 -46.84 -10.28
N GLN A 29 79.78 -47.92 -9.57
CA GLN A 29 78.40 -48.36 -9.42
C GLN A 29 77.54 -47.34 -8.67
N ALA A 30 78.06 -46.76 -7.58
CA ALA A 30 77.35 -45.73 -6.82
C ALA A 30 77.08 -44.46 -7.67
N GLN A 31 78.06 -44.02 -8.47
CA GLN A 31 77.86 -42.92 -9.42
C GLN A 31 76.81 -43.26 -10.49
N LEU A 32 76.78 -44.51 -10.98
CA LEU A 32 75.75 -44.96 -11.93
C LEU A 32 74.36 -44.95 -11.29
N PHE A 33 74.21 -45.48 -10.07
CA PHE A 33 72.96 -45.44 -9.32
C PHE A 33 72.51 -44.02 -9.00
N PHE A 34 73.44 -43.10 -8.67
CA PHE A 34 73.11 -41.70 -8.45
C PHE A 34 72.65 -41.00 -9.74
N LYS A 35 73.29 -41.32 -10.87
CA LYS A 35 72.92 -40.77 -12.19
C LYS A 35 71.57 -41.31 -12.68
N HIS A 36 71.31 -42.60 -12.49
CA HIS A 36 70.00 -43.22 -12.76
C HIS A 36 68.93 -42.68 -11.80
N GLY A 37 69.21 -42.58 -10.50
CA GLY A 37 68.30 -42.00 -9.51
C GLY A 37 67.94 -40.55 -9.81
N LYS A 38 68.90 -39.73 -10.25
CA LYS A 38 68.66 -38.34 -10.67
C LYS A 38 67.84 -38.26 -11.97
N HIS A 39 68.12 -39.14 -12.95
CA HIS A 39 67.35 -39.23 -14.20
C HIS A 39 65.90 -39.70 -13.97
N TYR A 40 65.69 -40.70 -13.11
CA TYR A 40 64.35 -41.18 -12.77
C TYR A 40 63.58 -40.22 -11.88
N ALA A 41 64.24 -39.49 -10.97
CA ALA A 41 63.61 -38.41 -10.21
C ALA A 41 63.11 -37.28 -11.13
N GLN A 42 63.91 -36.88 -12.12
CA GLN A 42 63.50 -35.89 -13.13
C GLN A 42 62.31 -36.40 -13.98
N LYS A 43 62.30 -37.68 -14.36
CA LYS A 43 61.15 -38.29 -15.06
C LYS A 43 59.91 -38.45 -14.18
N PHE A 44 60.09 -38.61 -12.88
CA PHE A 44 58.99 -38.58 -11.91
C PHE A 44 58.37 -37.19 -11.88
N ASP A 45 59.19 -36.14 -11.78
CA ASP A 45 58.73 -34.76 -11.82
C ASP A 45 58.00 -34.46 -13.15
N GLU A 46 58.56 -34.87 -14.30
CA GLU A 46 57.93 -34.71 -15.62
C GLU A 46 56.59 -35.44 -15.77
N PHE A 47 56.41 -36.59 -15.10
CA PHE A 47 55.17 -37.38 -15.15
C PHE A 47 54.11 -36.86 -14.18
N PHE A 48 54.49 -36.52 -12.94
CA PHE A 48 53.56 -36.16 -11.89
C PHE A 48 53.18 -34.68 -11.89
N LEU A 49 54.06 -33.74 -12.27
CA LEU A 49 53.70 -32.31 -12.30
C LEU A 49 52.47 -32.03 -13.17
N PRO A 50 52.40 -32.51 -14.43
CA PRO A 50 51.23 -32.29 -15.27
C PRO A 50 49.96 -32.88 -14.67
N GLN A 51 50.06 -34.05 -14.02
CA GLN A 51 48.92 -34.71 -13.38
C GLN A 51 48.45 -33.96 -12.12
N PHE A 52 49.37 -33.45 -11.30
CA PHE A 52 49.04 -32.63 -10.14
C PHE A 52 48.44 -31.28 -10.54
N SER A 53 48.98 -30.62 -11.57
CA SER A 53 48.42 -29.39 -12.11
C SER A 53 47.03 -29.62 -12.72
N LEU A 54 46.81 -30.73 -13.43
CA LEU A 54 45.50 -31.10 -13.96
C LEU A 54 44.50 -31.37 -12.83
N ASN A 55 44.88 -32.17 -11.83
CA ASN A 55 44.01 -32.48 -10.69
C ASN A 55 43.70 -31.22 -9.85
N ALA A 56 44.66 -30.32 -9.68
CA ALA A 56 44.44 -29.03 -9.02
C ALA A 56 43.45 -28.18 -9.80
N HIS A 57 43.60 -28.10 -11.13
CA HIS A 57 42.67 -27.40 -12.00
C HIS A 57 41.26 -28.02 -12.00
N GLU A 58 41.15 -29.35 -12.01
CA GLU A 58 39.88 -30.06 -11.91
C GLU A 58 39.20 -29.84 -10.55
N ALA A 59 39.97 -29.82 -9.47
CA ALA A 59 39.48 -29.50 -8.13
C ALA A 59 39.01 -28.04 -8.05
N GLU A 60 39.77 -27.08 -8.58
CA GLU A 60 39.37 -25.68 -8.68
C GLU A 60 38.10 -25.51 -9.53
N ALA A 61 38.01 -26.21 -10.67
CA ALA A 61 36.84 -26.19 -11.53
C ALA A 61 35.61 -26.87 -10.88
N PHE A 62 35.81 -27.88 -10.04
CA PHE A 62 34.75 -28.52 -9.26
C PHE A 62 34.27 -27.60 -8.13
N ILE A 63 35.18 -26.98 -7.39
CA ILE A 63 34.86 -25.99 -6.34
C ILE A 63 34.11 -24.79 -6.92
N ALA A 64 34.43 -24.38 -8.16
CA ALA A 64 33.72 -23.31 -8.86
C ALA A 64 32.23 -23.60 -9.13
N LYS A 65 31.77 -24.85 -9.01
CA LYS A 65 30.37 -25.26 -9.21
C LYS A 65 29.51 -25.16 -7.94
N TYR A 66 30.08 -24.95 -6.75
CA TYR A 66 29.36 -24.85 -5.47
C TYR A 66 29.19 -23.38 -5.05
N PRO A 67 28.12 -23.03 -4.31
CA PRO A 67 27.88 -21.67 -3.87
C PRO A 67 28.97 -21.21 -2.87
N ILE A 68 29.35 -19.95 -3.03
CA ILE A 68 30.76 -19.55 -3.02
C ILE A 68 31.36 -19.06 -1.66
N PRO A 69 30.61 -18.54 -0.66
CA PRO A 69 31.23 -18.00 0.57
C PRO A 69 31.78 -19.05 1.57
N SER A 70 31.13 -20.21 1.69
CA SER A 70 31.42 -21.20 2.74
C SER A 70 32.73 -21.96 2.51
N VAL A 71 33.22 -22.01 1.27
CA VAL A 71 34.35 -22.87 0.86
C VAL A 71 35.62 -22.11 0.41
N ARG A 72 35.57 -20.77 0.32
CA ARG A 72 36.68 -19.93 -0.20
C ARG A 72 37.61 -19.36 0.86
N GLY A 73 38.87 -19.20 0.51
CA GLY A 73 39.87 -18.51 1.35
C GLY A 73 39.61 -17.00 1.40
N TRP A 74 40.05 -16.34 2.48
CA TRP A 74 39.86 -14.89 2.65
C TRP A 74 40.71 -14.03 1.70
N GLU A 75 41.81 -14.59 1.18
CA GLU A 75 42.74 -13.91 0.27
C GLU A 75 42.24 -13.86 -1.19
N GLU A 76 41.15 -14.58 -1.51
CA GLU A 76 40.59 -14.61 -2.85
C GLU A 76 39.91 -13.28 -3.24
N GLU A 77 40.07 -12.85 -4.50
CA GLU A 77 39.47 -11.61 -5.01
C GLU A 77 37.94 -11.57 -4.93
N TYR A 78 37.29 -12.74 -4.85
CA TYR A 78 35.85 -12.90 -4.69
C TYR A 78 35.27 -12.01 -3.58
N TRP A 79 35.94 -11.88 -2.43
CA TRP A 79 35.42 -11.10 -1.31
C TRP A 79 35.33 -9.60 -1.59
N LYS A 80 36.10 -9.09 -2.55
CA LYS A 80 35.99 -7.68 -2.98
C LYS A 80 34.68 -7.43 -3.73
N SER A 81 34.25 -8.37 -4.56
CA SER A 81 33.01 -8.30 -5.36
C SER A 81 31.80 -8.94 -4.69
N TRP A 82 31.97 -9.64 -3.55
CA TRP A 82 30.89 -10.28 -2.80
C TRP A 82 29.72 -9.32 -2.52
N GLN A 83 28.49 -9.84 -2.65
CA GLN A 83 27.24 -9.17 -2.33
C GLN A 83 26.40 -10.10 -1.43
N PRO A 84 25.63 -9.56 -0.47
CA PRO A 84 24.72 -10.35 0.34
C PRO A 84 23.68 -11.07 -0.55
N ALA A 85 23.67 -12.40 -0.50
CA ALA A 85 22.76 -13.27 -1.25
C ALA A 85 21.71 -13.92 -0.33
N GLU A 86 20.83 -14.78 -0.85
CA GLU A 86 19.98 -15.61 0.02
C GLU A 86 20.84 -16.57 0.86
N ALA A 87 20.32 -17.00 2.02
CA ALA A 87 21.06 -17.84 2.95
C ALA A 87 21.40 -19.20 2.33
N LEU A 88 22.65 -19.62 2.51
CA LEU A 88 23.18 -20.87 1.98
C LEU A 88 23.36 -21.88 3.12
N LEU A 89 22.56 -22.93 3.12
CA LEU A 89 22.57 -23.98 4.15
C LEU A 89 23.45 -25.15 3.71
N GLU A 90 24.74 -24.88 3.57
CA GLU A 90 25.71 -25.87 3.13
C GLU A 90 26.08 -26.85 4.25
N LYS A 91 26.39 -28.09 3.85
CA LYS A 91 26.78 -29.15 4.79
C LYS A 91 28.24 -29.05 5.26
N VAL A 92 29.03 -28.17 4.65
CA VAL A 92 30.46 -28.00 4.95
C VAL A 92 30.85 -26.53 5.06
N ILE A 93 31.87 -26.26 5.88
CA ILE A 93 32.47 -24.93 6.06
C ILE A 93 34.00 -25.03 6.05
N ARG A 94 34.68 -24.09 5.39
CA ARG A 94 36.16 -24.03 5.36
C ARG A 94 36.71 -23.68 6.74
N ILE A 95 37.70 -24.45 7.18
CA ILE A 95 38.40 -24.30 8.46
C ILE A 95 39.90 -24.03 8.31
N GLY A 96 40.46 -24.14 7.12
CA GLY A 96 41.88 -23.94 6.89
C GLY A 96 42.35 -24.63 5.61
N GLU A 97 43.64 -24.89 5.52
CA GLU A 97 44.26 -25.61 4.42
C GLU A 97 45.45 -26.44 4.88
N TYR A 98 45.73 -27.52 4.17
CA TYR A 98 46.99 -28.25 4.31
C TYR A 98 48.02 -27.69 3.35
N VAL A 99 49.18 -27.30 3.88
CA VAL A 99 50.29 -26.75 3.11
C VAL A 99 51.45 -27.73 3.12
N GLU A 100 51.99 -28.05 1.95
CA GLU A 100 53.20 -28.88 1.83
C GLU A 100 54.44 -28.08 2.28
N SER A 101 55.16 -28.59 3.28
CA SER A 101 56.23 -27.86 3.96
C SER A 101 57.66 -28.15 3.47
N ARG A 102 57.88 -29.03 2.48
CA ARG A 102 59.22 -29.29 1.93
C ARG A 102 59.66 -28.18 0.98
N SER A 103 60.62 -27.37 1.42
CA SER A 103 61.06 -26.12 0.80
C SER A 103 62.08 -26.21 -0.35
N ASP A 104 62.29 -27.39 -0.96
CA ASP A 104 63.49 -27.56 -1.81
C ASP A 104 63.21 -27.77 -3.31
N ARG A 105 61.95 -27.88 -3.77
CA ARG A 105 61.64 -27.96 -5.22
C ARG A 105 60.27 -27.38 -5.56
N LEU A 106 60.28 -26.23 -6.27
CA LEU A 106 59.38 -25.67 -7.28
C LEU A 106 57.84 -25.89 -7.29
N THR A 107 57.21 -26.66 -6.40
CA THR A 107 55.75 -26.83 -6.32
C THR A 107 55.29 -26.95 -4.87
N SER A 108 55.12 -25.81 -4.19
CA SER A 108 54.27 -25.77 -3.01
C SER A 108 52.81 -25.78 -3.48
N PHE A 109 51.98 -26.63 -2.88
CA PHE A 109 50.54 -26.66 -3.12
C PHE A 109 49.81 -26.64 -1.77
N SER A 110 48.61 -26.04 -1.77
CA SER A 110 47.71 -26.05 -0.63
C SER A 110 46.40 -26.74 -0.97
N ILE A 111 45.85 -27.48 -0.01
CA ILE A 111 44.56 -28.17 -0.15
C ILE A 111 43.61 -27.60 0.89
N PRO A 112 42.46 -27.03 0.51
CA PRO A 112 41.49 -26.52 1.47
C PRO A 112 40.91 -27.65 2.33
N HIS A 113 40.70 -27.37 3.60
CA HIS A 113 40.12 -28.30 4.56
C HIS A 113 38.79 -27.77 5.09
N TYR A 114 37.85 -28.69 5.30
CA TYR A 114 36.47 -28.38 5.62
C TYR A 114 36.01 -29.17 6.84
N ALA A 115 35.16 -28.56 7.66
CA ALA A 115 34.42 -29.21 8.72
C ALA A 115 32.95 -29.37 8.32
N PRO A 116 32.24 -30.37 8.87
CA PRO A 116 30.79 -30.43 8.76
C PRO A 116 30.14 -29.19 9.36
N PHE A 117 29.06 -28.76 8.72
CA PHE A 117 28.38 -27.51 9.02
C PHE A 117 26.88 -27.77 9.24
N ILE A 118 26.01 -27.06 8.54
CA ILE A 118 24.57 -27.08 8.80
C ILE A 118 23.96 -28.42 8.34
N GLY A 119 23.12 -29.01 9.18
CA GLY A 119 22.45 -30.29 8.93
C GLY A 119 23.33 -31.53 9.15
N SER A 120 24.50 -31.37 9.76
CA SER A 120 25.45 -32.48 10.03
C SER A 120 25.31 -33.11 11.44
N ASP A 121 24.37 -32.63 12.25
CA ASP A 121 24.16 -33.04 13.65
C ASP A 121 25.46 -33.07 14.47
N SER A 122 26.36 -32.10 14.25
CA SER A 122 27.72 -32.11 14.80
C SER A 122 28.06 -30.84 15.58
N THR A 123 28.85 -30.99 16.65
CA THR A 123 29.48 -29.89 17.41
C THR A 123 30.94 -29.75 16.98
N LEU A 124 31.45 -28.52 16.84
CA LEU A 124 32.86 -28.30 16.46
C LEU A 124 33.71 -27.98 17.69
N ILE A 125 34.82 -28.70 17.87
CA ILE A 125 35.75 -28.51 18.98
C ILE A 125 37.15 -28.24 18.45
N ILE A 126 37.63 -27.00 18.57
CA ILE A 126 38.97 -26.60 18.19
C ILE A 126 39.90 -26.84 19.38
N THR A 127 40.79 -27.84 19.27
CA THR A 127 41.73 -28.21 20.33
C THR A 127 43.06 -27.49 20.12
N SER A 128 43.55 -26.82 21.16
CA SER A 128 44.83 -26.13 21.19
C SER A 128 45.59 -26.43 22.48
N ASP A 129 46.87 -26.10 22.50
CA ASP A 129 47.67 -25.90 23.71
C ASP A 129 47.92 -24.40 23.92
N ASP A 130 48.81 -24.04 24.85
CA ASP A 130 49.15 -22.64 25.13
C ASP A 130 49.91 -21.98 23.96
N ASP A 131 50.62 -22.74 23.13
CA ASP A 131 51.38 -22.21 21.97
C ASP A 131 50.47 -21.95 20.75
N THR A 132 49.38 -22.72 20.62
CA THR A 132 48.44 -22.66 19.48
C THR A 132 47.11 -21.98 19.82
N ALA A 133 46.93 -21.48 21.04
CA ALA A 133 45.70 -20.84 21.50
C ALA A 133 45.27 -19.64 20.63
N ASP A 134 46.21 -18.78 20.22
CA ASP A 134 45.92 -17.63 19.37
C ASP A 134 45.41 -18.05 17.98
N GLN A 135 45.94 -19.15 17.43
CA GLN A 135 45.49 -19.71 16.15
C GLN A 135 44.06 -20.27 16.26
N ALA A 136 43.73 -20.91 17.39
CA ALA A 136 42.39 -21.41 17.66
C ALA A 136 41.36 -20.29 17.78
N ILE A 137 41.70 -19.20 18.47
CA ILE A 137 40.86 -18.00 18.57
C ILE A 137 40.69 -17.37 17.17
N ALA A 138 41.77 -17.26 16.39
CA ALA A 138 41.69 -16.72 15.02
C ALA A 138 40.76 -17.55 14.11
N LEU A 139 40.78 -18.87 14.24
CA LEU A 139 39.85 -19.77 13.54
C LEU A 139 38.41 -19.60 14.02
N LEU A 140 38.19 -19.50 15.33
CA LEU A 140 36.88 -19.24 15.92
C LEU A 140 36.30 -17.92 15.38
N GLN A 141 37.14 -16.89 15.26
CA GLN A 141 36.77 -15.61 14.68
C GLN A 141 36.44 -15.71 13.18
N SER A 142 37.26 -16.45 12.43
CA SER A 142 37.01 -16.73 11.00
C SER A 142 35.65 -17.38 10.78
N LEU A 143 35.30 -18.38 11.59
CA LEU A 143 34.01 -19.07 11.53
C LEU A 143 32.84 -18.13 11.87
N ALA A 144 32.97 -17.26 12.88
CA ALA A 144 31.95 -16.28 13.22
C ALA A 144 31.65 -15.33 12.04
N VAL A 145 32.69 -14.81 11.39
CA VAL A 145 32.53 -13.93 10.21
C VAL A 145 31.95 -14.71 9.03
N ARG A 146 32.48 -15.90 8.74
CA ARG A 146 32.05 -16.73 7.60
C ARG A 146 30.58 -17.13 7.69
N THR A 147 30.13 -17.55 8.87
CA THR A 147 28.72 -17.87 9.11
C THR A 147 27.82 -16.65 8.92
N ALA A 148 28.27 -15.44 9.30
CA ALA A 148 27.46 -14.22 9.18
C ALA A 148 27.25 -13.80 7.73
N LEU A 149 28.27 -14.02 6.89
CA LEU A 149 28.23 -13.72 5.46
C LEU A 149 27.50 -14.82 4.67
N THR A 150 27.55 -16.07 5.13
CA THR A 150 26.85 -17.21 4.49
C THR A 150 25.35 -17.21 4.81
N LEU A 151 24.96 -16.68 5.99
CA LEU A 151 23.58 -16.65 6.48
C LEU A 151 23.12 -15.21 6.80
N PRO A 152 23.07 -14.32 5.80
CA PRO A 152 22.69 -12.93 6.03
C PRO A 152 21.27 -12.86 6.62
N HIS A 153 21.15 -12.19 7.78
CA HIS A 153 19.91 -12.00 8.55
C HIS A 153 19.21 -13.25 9.09
N GLN A 154 19.75 -14.46 8.86
CA GLN A 154 19.17 -15.73 9.33
C GLN A 154 19.91 -16.34 10.53
N ALA A 155 21.10 -15.84 10.85
CA ALA A 155 21.90 -16.28 12.00
C ALA A 155 21.78 -15.33 13.21
N ARG A 156 21.82 -15.92 14.41
CA ARG A 156 21.99 -15.27 15.71
C ARG A 156 23.28 -15.78 16.34
N TYR A 157 23.94 -14.95 17.14
CA TYR A 157 25.21 -15.28 17.78
C TYR A 157 25.13 -15.18 19.29
N THR A 158 25.59 -16.21 19.98
CA THR A 158 25.85 -16.20 21.42
C THR A 158 27.35 -16.37 21.62
N LEU A 159 28.01 -15.32 22.11
CA LEU A 159 29.46 -15.24 22.23
C LEU A 159 29.85 -15.37 23.70
N ILE A 160 30.68 -16.35 24.05
CA ILE A 160 31.02 -16.66 25.44
C ILE A 160 32.54 -16.60 25.60
N ASP A 161 33.02 -15.66 26.41
CA ASP A 161 34.43 -15.48 26.73
C ASP A 161 34.58 -14.99 28.19
N PRO A 162 34.59 -15.91 29.18
CA PRO A 162 34.72 -15.57 30.61
C PRO A 162 36.12 -15.06 31.01
N VAL A 163 37.11 -15.19 30.12
CA VAL A 163 38.51 -14.86 30.40
C VAL A 163 38.85 -13.46 29.90
N GLY A 164 38.48 -13.15 28.66
CA GLY A 164 38.85 -11.91 27.97
C GLY A 164 37.81 -10.79 28.02
N SER A 165 36.69 -10.97 28.75
CA SER A 165 35.55 -10.03 28.73
C SER A 165 35.07 -9.69 27.31
N GLY A 166 35.06 -10.69 26.41
CA GLY A 166 34.67 -10.54 25.01
C GLY A 166 35.81 -10.19 24.05
N ALA A 167 37.06 -10.07 24.52
CA ALA A 167 38.22 -9.78 23.67
C ALA A 167 38.45 -10.82 22.57
N ALA A 168 38.00 -12.07 22.77
CA ALA A 168 38.05 -13.10 21.74
C ALA A 168 37.19 -12.78 20.49
N PHE A 169 36.24 -11.84 20.59
CA PHE A 169 35.27 -11.53 19.52
C PHE A 169 35.21 -10.03 19.15
N PRO A 170 36.29 -9.45 18.59
CA PRO A 170 36.34 -8.02 18.23
C PRO A 170 35.31 -7.61 17.16
N MET A 171 34.79 -8.59 16.40
CA MET A 171 33.78 -8.40 15.36
C MET A 171 32.34 -8.34 15.90
N GLN A 172 32.10 -8.52 17.20
CA GLN A 172 30.76 -8.57 17.82
C GLN A 172 29.84 -7.44 17.35
N ARG A 173 30.34 -6.20 17.33
CA ARG A 173 29.59 -5.00 16.91
C ARG A 173 29.13 -5.00 15.45
N TYR A 174 29.70 -5.86 14.61
CA TYR A 174 29.40 -5.95 13.19
C TYR A 174 28.47 -7.12 12.84
N LEU A 175 28.24 -8.04 13.78
CA LEU A 175 27.36 -9.18 13.56
C LEU A 175 25.89 -8.73 13.56
N PRO A 176 25.05 -9.25 12.63
CA PRO A 176 23.69 -8.75 12.40
C PRO A 176 22.69 -9.05 13.52
N SER A 177 23.01 -9.94 14.48
CA SER A 177 22.13 -10.33 15.59
C SER A 177 22.90 -11.04 16.71
N VAL A 178 23.48 -10.29 17.65
CA VAL A 178 24.16 -10.86 18.83
C VAL A 178 23.21 -10.88 20.03
N ARG A 179 23.16 -11.99 20.76
CA ARG A 179 22.43 -12.10 22.03
C ARG A 179 23.12 -11.23 23.08
N GLU A 180 22.36 -10.41 23.79
CA GLU A 180 22.85 -9.73 24.98
C GLU A 180 23.17 -10.79 26.04
N THR A 181 24.45 -11.00 26.31
CA THR A 181 24.95 -11.89 27.35
C THR A 181 25.13 -11.09 28.64
N GLY A 182 24.60 -11.60 29.75
CA GLY A 182 24.81 -11.00 31.06
C GLY A 182 26.13 -11.47 31.69
N ASP A 183 26.39 -11.04 32.92
CA ASP A 183 27.54 -11.54 33.70
C ASP A 183 27.39 -13.03 34.08
N ASP A 184 26.18 -13.60 33.94
CA ASP A 184 25.84 -14.99 34.27
C ASP A 184 25.68 -15.85 33.01
N ILE A 185 26.77 -16.48 32.59
CA ILE A 185 26.84 -17.40 31.43
C ILE A 185 25.81 -18.52 31.52
N ARG A 186 25.54 -19.02 32.74
CA ARG A 186 24.60 -20.14 32.93
C ARG A 186 23.19 -19.74 32.52
N ARG A 187 22.75 -18.55 32.92
CA ARG A 187 21.42 -18.03 32.58
C ARG A 187 21.22 -17.92 31.07
N ASP A 188 22.25 -17.53 30.35
CA ASP A 188 22.22 -17.40 28.89
C ASP A 188 22.14 -18.77 28.22
N LEU A 189 22.94 -19.74 28.66
CA LEU A 189 22.88 -21.13 28.19
C LEU A 189 21.56 -21.83 28.54
N ASP A 190 20.94 -21.49 29.68
CA ASP A 190 19.61 -21.97 30.05
C ASP A 190 18.52 -21.49 29.09
N GLN A 191 18.63 -20.25 28.61
CA GLN A 191 17.70 -19.75 27.61
C GLN A 191 17.86 -20.47 26.28
N VAL A 192 19.10 -20.73 25.85
CA VAL A 192 19.38 -21.54 24.65
C VAL A 192 18.80 -22.95 24.80
N SER A 193 18.97 -23.57 25.96
CA SER A 193 18.43 -24.91 26.24
C SER A 193 16.90 -24.96 26.19
N ARG A 194 16.22 -23.93 26.72
CA ARG A 194 14.75 -23.79 26.60
C ARG A 194 14.31 -23.58 25.15
N ASP A 195 15.06 -22.78 24.38
CA ASP A 195 14.78 -22.55 22.96
C ASP A 195 14.87 -23.88 22.18
N ILE A 196 15.89 -24.72 22.46
CA ILE A 196 16.07 -26.05 21.87
C ILE A 196 14.86 -26.94 22.17
N GLN A 197 14.51 -27.10 23.46
CA GLN A 197 13.39 -27.96 23.86
C GLN A 197 12.07 -27.53 23.22
N ARG A 198 11.80 -26.22 23.17
CA ARG A 198 10.61 -25.67 22.53
C ARG A 198 10.59 -25.95 21.02
N ILE A 199 11.71 -25.75 20.32
CA ILE A 199 11.78 -25.97 18.87
C ILE A 199 11.54 -27.45 18.55
N ILE A 200 12.19 -28.35 19.28
CA ILE A 200 12.02 -29.80 19.11
C ILE A 200 10.55 -30.18 19.35
N ALA A 201 9.94 -29.72 20.44
CA ALA A 201 8.57 -30.10 20.79
C ALA A 201 7.48 -29.47 19.90
N THR A 202 7.76 -28.30 19.31
CA THR A 202 6.76 -27.54 18.53
C THR A 202 6.81 -27.86 17.05
N TYR A 203 8.00 -28.12 16.51
CA TYR A 203 8.22 -28.14 15.06
C TYR A 203 8.77 -29.45 14.50
N LEU A 204 9.49 -30.25 15.29
CA LEU A 204 10.13 -31.47 14.78
C LEU A 204 9.23 -32.70 15.00
N ASP A 205 9.14 -33.56 13.99
CA ASP A 205 8.34 -34.78 13.98
C ASP A 205 9.01 -35.90 13.17
N ALA A 206 8.26 -36.92 12.76
CA ALA A 206 8.78 -38.06 12.00
C ALA A 206 9.08 -37.75 10.51
N GLU A 207 8.62 -36.61 9.98
CA GLU A 207 8.88 -36.17 8.60
C GLU A 207 10.00 -35.11 8.54
N SER A 208 10.10 -34.25 9.56
CA SER A 208 11.14 -33.22 9.70
C SER A 208 12.04 -33.48 10.92
N TYR A 209 13.19 -34.15 10.69
CA TYR A 209 14.10 -34.57 11.76
C TYR A 209 15.06 -33.49 12.26
N SER A 210 15.25 -32.41 11.49
CA SER A 210 16.12 -31.30 11.85
C SER A 210 15.53 -29.95 11.44
N PHE A 211 15.94 -28.91 12.16
CA PHE A 211 15.46 -27.54 11.96
C PHE A 211 15.63 -27.04 10.52
N GLU A 212 16.69 -27.45 9.83
CA GLU A 212 17.00 -27.04 8.46
C GLU A 212 16.02 -27.60 7.43
N GLN A 213 15.40 -28.75 7.74
CA GLN A 213 14.42 -29.42 6.90
C GLN A 213 13.05 -28.76 6.98
N LEU A 214 12.82 -27.92 8.00
CA LEU A 214 11.54 -27.24 8.18
C LEU A 214 11.24 -26.30 6.99
N PRO A 215 9.97 -26.18 6.61
CA PRO A 215 9.51 -25.15 5.69
C PRO A 215 10.06 -23.76 6.07
N GLU A 216 10.44 -23.00 5.05
CA GLU A 216 11.10 -21.71 5.22
C GLU A 216 10.28 -20.68 6.02
N ASP A 217 8.96 -20.72 5.87
CA ASP A 217 7.97 -19.93 6.61
C ASP A 217 7.96 -20.22 8.12
N ILE A 218 8.22 -21.46 8.53
CA ILE A 218 8.38 -21.83 9.95
C ILE A 218 9.72 -21.33 10.48
N ARG A 219 10.79 -21.51 9.70
CA ARG A 219 12.14 -21.00 10.02
C ARG A 219 12.23 -19.48 10.07
N VAL A 220 11.27 -18.73 9.54
CA VAL A 220 11.27 -17.25 9.67
C VAL A 220 11.08 -16.79 11.12
N ASN A 221 10.35 -17.56 11.93
CA ASN A 221 10.08 -17.20 13.32
C ASN A 221 11.24 -17.57 14.28
N GLU A 222 12.16 -18.44 13.86
CA GLU A 222 13.27 -18.95 14.66
C GLU A 222 14.59 -18.84 13.90
N ARG A 223 15.63 -18.26 14.48
CA ARG A 223 16.94 -18.12 13.79
C ARG A 223 17.87 -19.28 14.12
N LEU A 224 18.67 -19.66 13.13
CA LEU A 224 19.88 -20.45 13.38
C LEU A 224 20.74 -19.70 14.39
N GLU A 225 21.29 -20.40 15.36
CA GLU A 225 22.10 -19.77 16.40
C GLU A 225 23.44 -20.45 16.52
N PHE A 226 24.51 -19.66 16.42
CA PHE A 226 25.87 -20.11 16.64
C PHE A 226 26.30 -19.70 18.04
N ILE A 227 26.60 -20.69 18.87
CA ILE A 227 27.15 -20.53 20.21
C ILE A 227 28.67 -20.71 20.08
N LEU A 228 29.43 -19.65 20.30
CA LEU A 228 30.89 -19.66 20.22
C LEU A 228 31.47 -19.50 21.62
N ALA A 229 32.16 -20.53 22.12
CA ALA A 229 32.81 -20.54 23.42
C ALA A 229 34.33 -20.47 23.27
N ALA A 230 34.94 -19.37 23.74
CA ALA A 230 36.38 -19.14 23.69
C ALA A 230 37.06 -19.49 25.01
N ASN A 231 38.34 -19.88 24.98
CA ASN A 231 39.16 -20.13 26.17
C ASN A 231 38.63 -21.23 27.11
N PHE A 232 37.84 -22.18 26.61
CA PHE A 232 37.33 -23.28 27.41
C PHE A 232 38.48 -24.25 27.80
N PRO A 233 38.52 -24.80 29.03
CA PRO A 233 37.55 -24.71 30.13
C PRO A 233 37.83 -23.59 31.15
N LYS A 234 38.77 -22.68 30.90
CA LYS A 234 39.21 -21.69 31.90
C LYS A 234 38.07 -20.73 32.29
N ARG A 235 37.78 -20.63 33.60
CA ARG A 235 36.68 -19.82 34.18
C ARG A 235 35.26 -20.20 33.73
N TYR A 236 35.07 -21.38 33.16
CA TYR A 236 33.74 -21.97 33.01
C TYR A 236 33.38 -22.70 34.31
N ASP A 237 32.24 -22.38 34.90
CA ASP A 237 31.76 -23.11 36.06
C ASP A 237 31.19 -24.48 35.63
N ARG A 238 31.09 -25.42 36.59
CA ARG A 238 30.60 -26.77 36.32
C ARG A 238 29.25 -26.77 35.58
N ARG A 239 28.34 -25.89 35.98
CA ARG A 239 26.98 -25.83 35.41
C ARG A 239 26.97 -25.30 33.97
N ALA A 240 27.82 -24.35 33.63
CA ALA A 240 27.98 -23.90 32.25
C ALA A 240 28.57 -25.02 31.37
N ILE A 241 29.53 -25.79 31.88
CA ILE A 241 30.10 -26.94 31.15
C ILE A 241 29.01 -27.99 30.86
N GLU A 242 28.21 -28.39 31.86
CA GLU A 242 27.08 -29.32 31.69
C GLU A 242 26.06 -28.80 30.67
N ALA A 243 25.77 -27.49 30.69
CA ALA A 243 24.88 -26.87 29.73
C ALA A 243 25.44 -26.86 28.30
N LEU A 244 26.74 -26.58 28.13
CA LEU A 244 27.42 -26.66 26.84
C LEU A 244 27.41 -28.09 26.28
N GLN A 245 27.66 -29.10 27.12
CA GLN A 245 27.57 -30.52 26.72
C GLN A 245 26.15 -30.86 26.21
N SER A 246 25.12 -30.49 26.97
CA SER A 246 23.72 -30.70 26.58
C SER A 246 23.35 -30.01 25.27
N ILE A 247 23.76 -28.74 25.11
CA ILE A 247 23.56 -27.96 23.88
C ILE A 247 24.32 -28.58 22.71
N GLY A 248 25.55 -29.06 22.92
CA GLY A 248 26.34 -29.69 21.87
C GLY A 248 25.72 -30.98 21.32
N ASN A 249 25.11 -31.77 22.20
CA ASN A 249 24.52 -33.06 21.80
C ASN A 249 23.10 -32.95 21.22
N THR A 250 22.32 -31.94 21.65
CA THR A 250 20.89 -31.81 21.24
C THR A 250 20.58 -30.58 20.39
N GLY A 251 21.45 -29.57 20.44
CA GLY A 251 21.28 -28.28 19.77
C GLY A 251 21.27 -28.35 18.25
N PRO A 252 22.15 -29.12 17.58
CA PRO A 252 22.21 -29.12 16.11
C PRO A 252 20.87 -29.49 15.47
N LYS A 253 20.11 -30.44 16.03
CA LYS A 253 18.76 -30.80 15.57
C LYS A 253 17.77 -29.63 15.61
N ALA A 254 17.93 -28.73 16.57
CA ALA A 254 17.10 -27.53 16.74
C ALA A 254 17.68 -26.27 16.06
N GLY A 255 18.70 -26.43 15.19
CA GLY A 255 19.36 -25.32 14.50
C GLY A 255 20.27 -24.48 15.40
N LYS A 256 20.76 -25.07 16.50
CA LYS A 256 21.66 -24.43 17.48
C LYS A 256 23.02 -25.10 17.41
N TYR A 257 24.00 -24.42 16.84
CA TYR A 257 25.32 -24.96 16.54
C TYR A 257 26.36 -24.48 17.55
N LEU A 258 27.05 -25.41 18.20
CA LEU A 258 28.08 -25.12 19.19
C LEU A 258 29.48 -25.24 18.58
N ILE A 259 30.31 -24.22 18.81
CA ILE A 259 31.72 -24.18 18.42
C ILE A 259 32.55 -23.82 19.66
N ILE A 260 33.43 -24.71 20.10
CA ILE A 260 34.22 -24.57 21.32
C ILE A 260 35.71 -24.50 20.97
N HIS A 261 36.41 -23.53 21.53
CA HIS A 261 37.88 -23.56 21.63
C HIS A 261 38.29 -24.21 22.96
N TYR A 262 38.83 -25.42 22.89
CA TYR A 262 39.33 -26.20 24.01
C TYR A 262 40.86 -26.11 24.12
N ASN A 263 41.37 -25.50 25.19
CA ASN A 263 42.80 -25.51 25.51
C ASN A 263 43.12 -26.71 26.43
N GLN A 264 43.84 -27.70 25.91
CA GLN A 264 44.20 -28.93 26.60
C GLN A 264 45.27 -28.74 27.69
N SER A 265 45.99 -27.61 27.71
CA SER A 265 46.90 -27.25 28.81
C SER A 265 46.16 -26.93 30.12
N GLN A 266 44.83 -26.77 30.06
CA GLN A 266 43.99 -26.48 31.22
C GLN A 266 43.22 -27.74 31.64
N GLU A 267 43.25 -28.05 32.95
CA GLU A 267 42.53 -29.22 33.48
C GLU A 267 41.01 -28.98 33.50
N LEU A 268 40.26 -29.99 33.03
CA LEU A 268 38.82 -30.08 33.24
C LEU A 268 38.50 -30.48 34.70
N PRO A 269 37.31 -30.13 35.23
CA PRO A 269 36.87 -30.65 36.52
C PRO A 269 36.87 -32.19 36.55
N ARG A 270 37.21 -32.78 37.72
CA ARG A 270 37.52 -34.22 37.89
C ARG A 270 36.46 -35.23 37.38
N ASP A 271 35.22 -34.81 37.17
CA ASP A 271 34.10 -35.66 36.75
C ASP A 271 33.65 -35.38 35.29
N MET A 272 34.39 -34.58 34.53
CA MET A 272 34.00 -34.11 33.19
C MET A 272 35.01 -34.55 32.14
N SER A 273 34.51 -34.92 30.96
CA SER A 273 35.33 -35.35 29.84
C SER A 273 34.92 -34.63 28.56
N MET A 274 35.89 -34.42 27.67
CA MET A 274 35.59 -34.04 26.28
C MET A 274 34.81 -35.13 25.54
N GLY A 275 34.85 -36.39 26.02
CA GLY A 275 34.05 -37.49 25.50
C GLY A 275 32.55 -37.37 25.75
N ASP A 276 32.11 -36.45 26.62
CA ASP A 276 30.68 -36.19 26.88
C ASP A 276 30.01 -35.40 25.74
N PHE A 277 30.81 -34.86 24.80
CA PHE A 277 30.32 -34.31 23.55
C PHE A 277 30.24 -35.41 22.48
N GLU A 278 29.20 -36.25 22.56
CA GLU A 278 29.04 -37.46 21.75
C GLU A 278 29.07 -37.19 20.23
N ASN A 279 28.57 -36.03 19.81
CA ASN A 279 28.49 -35.61 18.41
C ASN A 279 29.61 -34.62 18.00
N ALA A 280 30.72 -34.57 18.75
CA ALA A 280 31.79 -33.62 18.48
C ALA A 280 32.72 -34.05 17.34
N ILE A 281 33.14 -33.06 16.56
CA ILE A 281 34.20 -33.15 15.56
C ILE A 281 35.35 -32.27 16.03
N GLY A 282 36.48 -32.91 16.32
CA GLY A 282 37.70 -32.24 16.78
C GLY A 282 38.48 -31.61 15.64
N ILE A 283 38.98 -30.40 15.83
CA ILE A 283 39.97 -29.73 14.99
C ILE A 283 41.24 -29.62 15.84
N ASP A 284 42.20 -30.54 15.66
CA ASP A 284 43.43 -30.60 16.47
C ASP A 284 44.53 -29.71 15.85
N LEU A 285 44.86 -28.61 16.54
CA LEU A 285 45.94 -27.70 16.14
C LEU A 285 47.29 -28.08 16.76
N VAL A 286 47.33 -28.99 17.73
CA VAL A 286 48.54 -29.34 18.48
C VAL A 286 49.34 -30.41 17.77
N ASN A 287 48.70 -31.52 17.40
CA ASN A 287 49.40 -32.64 16.76
C ASN A 287 49.42 -32.52 15.23
N GLY A 288 48.59 -31.63 14.66
CA GLY A 288 48.25 -31.66 13.25
C GLY A 288 47.45 -32.90 12.88
N TYR A 289 46.54 -32.78 11.93
CA TYR A 289 45.80 -33.93 11.40
C TYR A 289 46.74 -34.85 10.62
N GLY A 290 47.07 -36.01 11.18
CA GLY A 290 47.99 -36.98 10.60
C GLY A 290 49.24 -37.14 11.46
N GLY A 291 49.10 -37.88 12.57
CA GLY A 291 50.21 -38.12 13.49
C GLY A 291 51.40 -38.78 12.79
N ASN A 292 52.59 -38.17 12.91
CA ASN A 292 53.96 -38.74 12.76
C ASN A 292 54.23 -39.86 11.73
N GLN A 293 53.40 -40.07 10.71
CA GLN A 293 53.66 -40.99 9.62
C GLN A 293 54.36 -40.23 8.51
N SER A 294 55.63 -40.58 8.27
CA SER A 294 56.39 -40.13 7.09
C SER A 294 55.71 -40.64 5.82
N THR A 295 54.70 -39.93 5.34
CA THR A 295 54.12 -40.18 4.01
C THR A 295 54.96 -39.51 2.93
N ALA A 296 54.61 -39.73 1.66
CA ALA A 296 55.27 -39.08 0.53
C ALA A 296 55.09 -37.54 0.52
N CYS A 297 54.22 -36.98 1.37
CA CYS A 297 53.92 -35.56 1.55
C CYS A 297 54.11 -35.10 3.01
N GLN A 298 54.64 -33.88 3.22
CA GLN A 298 54.68 -33.23 4.53
C GLN A 298 53.63 -32.13 4.58
N LEU A 299 52.37 -32.52 4.74
CA LEU A 299 51.25 -31.61 4.86
C LEU A 299 51.17 -31.09 6.30
N ARG A 300 51.20 -29.77 6.46
CA ARG A 300 50.91 -29.09 7.73
C ARG A 300 49.56 -28.41 7.64
N PHE A 301 48.71 -28.63 8.64
CA PHE A 301 47.45 -27.91 8.73
C PHE A 301 47.70 -26.45 9.15
N SER A 302 47.19 -25.53 8.34
CA SER A 302 47.19 -24.10 8.58
C SER A 302 45.74 -23.66 8.76
N PRO A 303 45.29 -23.33 9.99
CA PRO A 303 43.91 -22.91 10.23
C PRO A 303 43.63 -21.56 9.56
N ASP A 304 42.39 -21.36 9.11
CA ASP A 304 41.95 -20.06 8.56
C ASP A 304 42.03 -18.98 9.66
N THR A 305 42.59 -17.83 9.32
CA THR A 305 42.55 -16.64 10.18
C THR A 305 41.34 -15.76 9.83
N ALA A 306 40.91 -14.91 10.75
CA ALA A 306 39.87 -13.94 10.45
C ALA A 306 40.33 -12.98 9.33
N PRO A 307 39.43 -12.53 8.44
CA PRO A 307 39.80 -11.63 7.36
C PRO A 307 40.35 -10.31 7.90
N SER A 308 41.19 -9.63 7.14
CA SER A 308 41.77 -8.35 7.54
C SER A 308 40.70 -7.33 7.95
N ALA A 309 41.03 -6.43 8.88
CA ALA A 309 40.08 -5.43 9.40
C ALA A 309 39.47 -4.54 8.29
N SER A 310 40.25 -4.25 7.23
CA SER A 310 39.78 -3.52 6.05
C SER A 310 38.72 -4.31 5.28
N LEU A 311 38.94 -5.61 5.07
CA LEU A 311 38.00 -6.49 4.39
C LEU A 311 36.73 -6.72 5.21
N GLN A 312 36.85 -6.96 6.53
CA GLN A 312 35.72 -7.09 7.44
C GLN A 312 34.80 -5.85 7.37
N ARG A 313 35.38 -4.65 7.43
CA ARG A 313 34.61 -3.40 7.36
C ARG A 313 33.77 -3.31 6.08
N VAL A 314 34.36 -3.64 4.93
CA VAL A 314 33.66 -3.60 3.63
C VAL A 314 32.54 -4.64 3.58
N LEU A 315 32.80 -5.88 4.03
CA LEU A 315 31.83 -6.96 4.00
C LEU A 315 30.64 -6.69 4.93
N PHE A 316 30.89 -6.22 6.15
CA PHE A 316 29.83 -5.89 7.11
C PHE A 316 29.09 -4.60 6.75
N GLU A 317 29.72 -3.63 6.07
CA GLU A 317 29.00 -2.47 5.52
C GLU A 317 28.01 -2.90 4.43
N LYS A 318 28.42 -3.81 3.54
CA LYS A 318 27.51 -4.38 2.54
C LYS A 318 26.38 -5.18 3.20
N LEU A 319 26.69 -6.01 4.19
CA LEU A 319 25.70 -6.77 4.96
C LEU A 319 24.71 -5.85 5.70
N GLY A 320 25.19 -4.76 6.30
CA GLY A 320 24.35 -3.79 7.01
C GLY A 320 23.43 -2.98 6.09
N LYS A 321 23.81 -2.79 4.81
CA LYS A 321 22.95 -2.16 3.79
C LYS A 321 21.95 -3.12 3.17
N ALA A 322 22.17 -4.44 3.26
CA ALA A 322 21.23 -5.42 2.77
C ALA A 322 19.95 -5.44 3.62
N LYS A 323 18.80 -5.57 2.95
CA LYS A 323 17.51 -5.75 3.61
C LYS A 323 17.29 -7.24 3.86
N PRO A 324 16.67 -7.63 4.99
CA PRO A 324 16.26 -9.02 5.20
C PRO A 324 15.32 -9.45 4.06
N PRO A 325 15.41 -10.70 3.58
CA PRO A 325 14.59 -11.19 2.48
C PRO A 325 13.10 -11.02 2.80
N GLN A 326 12.40 -10.20 2.02
CA GLN A 326 10.95 -10.02 2.15
C GLN A 326 10.24 -11.14 1.40
N ARG A 327 9.84 -12.21 2.11
CA ARG A 327 9.00 -13.26 1.53
C ARG A 327 7.54 -12.87 1.65
N ASN A 328 6.95 -12.41 0.54
CA ASN A 328 5.57 -11.96 0.47
C ASN A 328 4.66 -13.14 0.12
N LEU A 329 3.49 -13.22 0.76
CA LEU A 329 2.46 -14.19 0.40
C LEU A 329 1.79 -13.71 -0.88
N ASP A 330 1.69 -14.60 -1.86
CA ASP A 330 1.12 -14.29 -3.18
C ASP A 330 -0.40 -14.17 -3.09
N TRP A 331 -0.96 -13.14 -3.73
CA TRP A 331 -2.40 -12.90 -3.80
C TRP A 331 -3.13 -14.10 -4.42
N ASP A 332 -2.67 -14.60 -5.56
CA ASP A 332 -3.38 -15.65 -6.32
C ASP A 332 -3.46 -16.97 -5.55
N LYS A 333 -2.47 -17.25 -4.69
CA LYS A 333 -2.41 -18.48 -3.89
C LYS A 333 -3.20 -18.38 -2.59
N THR A 334 -3.40 -17.18 -2.08
CA THR A 334 -3.89 -16.98 -0.70
C THR A 334 -5.30 -16.40 -0.66
N VAL A 335 -5.61 -15.47 -1.57
CA VAL A 335 -6.84 -14.67 -1.53
C VAL A 335 -7.64 -14.77 -2.81
N GLY A 336 -6.95 -14.77 -3.96
CA GLY A 336 -7.54 -14.89 -5.28
C GLY A 336 -8.40 -16.13 -5.44
N ILE A 337 -9.37 -16.04 -6.34
CA ILE A 337 -10.20 -17.13 -6.81
C ILE A 337 -10.30 -17.05 -8.33
N SER A 338 -10.65 -18.16 -8.97
CA SER A 338 -10.81 -18.22 -10.42
C SER A 338 -11.91 -17.25 -10.89
N GLU A 339 -11.77 -16.70 -12.09
CA GLU A 339 -12.75 -15.73 -12.64
C GLU A 339 -14.15 -16.34 -12.84
N GLU A 340 -14.22 -17.66 -13.04
CA GLU A 340 -15.46 -18.44 -13.11
C GLU A 340 -16.21 -18.48 -11.76
N GLU A 341 -15.47 -18.35 -10.66
CA GLU A 341 -16.03 -18.32 -9.30
C GLU A 341 -16.39 -16.90 -8.83
N TRP A 342 -16.10 -15.88 -9.62
CA TRP A 342 -16.39 -14.49 -9.22
C TRP A 342 -17.89 -14.26 -9.06
N TRP A 343 -18.24 -13.60 -7.95
CA TRP A 343 -19.61 -13.24 -7.57
C TRP A 343 -20.54 -14.41 -7.24
N ASN A 344 -19.99 -15.58 -6.91
CA ASN A 344 -20.79 -16.74 -6.51
C ASN A 344 -21.24 -16.71 -5.03
N ASN A 345 -20.75 -15.77 -4.21
CA ASN A 345 -21.12 -15.69 -2.80
C ASN A 345 -22.31 -14.73 -2.57
N THR A 346 -23.09 -15.03 -1.53
CA THR A 346 -24.16 -14.14 -1.03
C THR A 346 -23.79 -13.46 0.28
N ALA A 347 -24.13 -12.17 0.40
CA ALA A 347 -23.91 -11.33 1.57
C ALA A 347 -25.09 -11.36 2.57
N ALA A 348 -26.06 -12.27 2.39
CA ALA A 348 -27.27 -12.35 3.20
C ALA A 348 -26.99 -12.43 4.72
N HIS A 349 -26.06 -13.31 5.12
CA HIS A 349 -25.69 -13.52 6.53
C HIS A 349 -24.31 -12.98 6.88
N ILE A 350 -23.35 -13.11 5.97
CA ILE A 350 -21.93 -12.86 6.21
C ILE A 350 -21.28 -12.31 4.95
N ILE A 351 -20.30 -11.43 5.14
CA ILE A 351 -19.27 -11.15 4.14
C ILE A 351 -17.93 -11.58 4.73
N GLU A 352 -17.17 -12.37 3.98
CA GLU A 352 -15.86 -12.86 4.39
C GLU A 352 -14.87 -12.92 3.23
N THR A 353 -13.59 -12.69 3.54
CA THR A 353 -12.47 -12.96 2.64
C THR A 353 -11.22 -13.36 3.43
N PRO A 354 -10.39 -14.28 2.92
CA PRO A 354 -9.00 -14.39 3.36
C PRO A 354 -8.25 -13.09 3.08
N ILE A 355 -7.27 -12.79 3.92
CA ILE A 355 -6.37 -11.62 3.79
C ILE A 355 -4.89 -11.99 3.74
N GLY A 356 -4.57 -13.26 4.01
CA GLY A 356 -3.21 -13.69 4.28
C GLY A 356 -3.19 -15.03 4.99
N GLY A 357 -2.08 -15.34 5.66
CA GLY A 357 -1.96 -16.62 6.37
C GLY A 357 -0.74 -16.74 7.28
N ARG A 358 -0.65 -17.90 7.93
CA ARG A 358 0.55 -18.40 8.61
C ARG A 358 1.17 -19.50 7.75
N GLY A 359 2.05 -19.13 6.84
CA GLY A 359 2.64 -20.13 5.95
C GLY A 359 1.65 -20.69 4.94
N SER A 360 1.89 -21.91 4.46
CA SER A 360 1.22 -22.46 3.27
C SER A 360 -0.20 -23.01 3.47
N SER A 361 -0.69 -23.23 4.69
CA SER A 361 -1.97 -23.94 4.92
C SER A 361 -2.98 -23.30 5.88
N ASP A 362 -2.62 -22.23 6.60
CA ASP A 362 -3.53 -21.60 7.59
C ASP A 362 -3.91 -20.17 7.15
N SER A 363 -5.13 -20.00 6.65
CA SER A 363 -5.62 -18.72 6.10
C SER A 363 -6.15 -17.80 7.19
N LEU A 364 -5.66 -16.56 7.25
CA LEU A 364 -6.25 -15.49 8.06
C LEU A 364 -7.44 -14.88 7.32
N LYS A 365 -8.60 -14.80 7.97
CA LYS A 365 -9.82 -14.26 7.38
C LYS A 365 -10.31 -13.02 8.12
N ILE A 366 -10.90 -12.09 7.37
CA ILE A 366 -11.73 -11.00 7.89
C ILE A 366 -13.18 -11.29 7.49
N TRP A 367 -14.10 -11.09 8.42
CA TRP A 367 -15.52 -11.31 8.18
C TRP A 367 -16.40 -10.38 9.00
N PHE A 368 -17.61 -10.11 8.50
CA PHE A 368 -18.65 -9.32 9.17
C PHE A 368 -20.03 -9.94 8.97
N GLY A 369 -20.90 -9.84 9.97
CA GLY A 369 -22.21 -10.46 9.98
C GLY A 369 -22.31 -11.53 11.05
N GLU A 370 -22.92 -12.66 10.71
CA GLU A 370 -23.10 -13.80 11.60
C GLU A 370 -22.61 -15.09 10.91
N ASN A 371 -21.75 -15.84 11.59
CA ASN A 371 -21.19 -17.08 11.07
C ASN A 371 -22.09 -18.30 11.40
N GLN A 372 -21.69 -19.49 10.95
CA GLN A 372 -22.47 -20.73 11.16
C GLN A 372 -22.57 -21.17 12.62
N GLU A 373 -21.70 -20.65 13.49
CA GLU A 373 -21.70 -20.93 14.94
C GLU A 373 -22.51 -19.88 15.72
N ASN A 374 -23.29 -19.04 15.03
CA ASN A 374 -24.01 -17.89 15.57
C ASN A 374 -23.10 -16.87 16.27
N ARG A 375 -21.81 -16.83 15.90
CA ARG A 375 -20.89 -15.77 16.34
C ARG A 375 -21.14 -14.53 15.51
N VAL A 376 -21.19 -13.40 16.19
CA VAL A 376 -21.45 -12.11 15.57
C VAL A 376 -20.18 -11.30 15.46
N CYS A 377 -19.96 -10.74 14.27
CA CYS A 377 -18.95 -9.71 14.03
C CYS A 377 -19.61 -8.48 13.42
N ALA A 378 -19.95 -7.48 14.26
CA ALA A 378 -20.65 -6.29 13.80
C ALA A 378 -19.72 -5.27 13.13
N HIS A 379 -18.64 -4.88 13.80
CA HIS A 379 -17.69 -3.87 13.33
C HIS A 379 -16.26 -4.26 13.68
N GLY A 380 -15.29 -3.60 13.06
CA GLY A 380 -13.88 -3.90 13.20
C GLY A 380 -13.00 -2.67 13.39
N MET A 381 -11.87 -2.85 14.06
CA MET A 381 -10.90 -1.80 14.34
C MET A 381 -9.49 -2.26 13.95
N LEU A 382 -8.69 -1.37 13.37
CA LEU A 382 -7.33 -1.66 12.93
C LEU A 382 -6.31 -0.66 13.51
N GLY A 383 -5.35 -1.17 14.28
CA GLY A 383 -4.19 -0.40 14.73
C GLY A 383 -2.95 -0.65 13.90
N ALA A 384 -2.38 0.40 13.32
CA ALA A 384 -1.17 0.27 12.52
C ALA A 384 -0.43 1.61 12.44
N MET A 385 0.90 1.60 12.59
CA MET A 385 1.72 2.77 12.29
C MET A 385 1.99 2.91 10.77
N THR A 386 2.45 4.08 10.33
CA THR A 386 2.88 4.29 8.94
C THR A 386 3.95 3.26 8.53
N GLY A 387 3.80 2.67 7.34
CA GLY A 387 4.74 1.67 6.82
C GLY A 387 4.52 0.25 7.36
N ALA A 388 3.54 0.02 8.26
CA ALA A 388 3.22 -1.30 8.79
C ALA A 388 2.57 -2.25 7.77
N GLY A 389 2.13 -1.76 6.60
CA GLY A 389 1.40 -2.52 5.58
C GLY A 389 -0.13 -2.37 5.62
N LYS A 390 -0.63 -1.31 6.27
CA LYS A 390 -2.06 -0.96 6.35
C LYS A 390 -2.72 -0.84 4.97
N SER A 391 -2.09 -0.09 4.07
CA SER A 391 -2.46 0.08 2.65
C SER A 391 -2.64 -1.26 1.94
N THR A 392 -1.68 -2.16 2.11
CA THR A 392 -1.71 -3.50 1.52
C THR A 392 -2.89 -4.31 2.05
N LEU A 393 -3.18 -4.24 3.36
CA LEU A 393 -4.35 -4.90 3.94
C LEU A 393 -5.66 -4.38 3.34
N TYR A 394 -5.81 -3.07 3.18
CA TYR A 394 -6.99 -2.52 2.52
C TYR A 394 -7.15 -3.03 1.10
N HIS A 395 -6.07 -3.04 0.33
CA HIS A 395 -6.15 -3.49 -1.05
C HIS A 395 -6.56 -4.95 -1.16
N VAL A 396 -5.99 -5.80 -0.31
CA VAL A 396 -6.33 -7.22 -0.25
C VAL A 396 -7.77 -7.42 0.23
N LEU A 397 -8.21 -6.69 1.26
CA LEU A 397 -9.57 -6.79 1.78
C LEU A 397 -10.62 -6.35 0.76
N ILE A 398 -10.45 -5.16 0.17
CA ILE A 398 -11.39 -4.58 -0.79
C ILE A 398 -11.52 -5.51 -2.01
N MET A 399 -10.40 -5.91 -2.60
CA MET A 399 -10.43 -6.79 -3.77
C MET A 399 -10.91 -8.19 -3.43
N GLY A 400 -10.58 -8.71 -2.24
CA GLY A 400 -10.94 -10.07 -1.84
C GLY A 400 -12.45 -10.21 -1.64
N LEU A 401 -13.08 -9.15 -1.15
CA LEU A 401 -14.52 -9.04 -1.11
C LEU A 401 -15.12 -8.79 -2.52
N ALA A 402 -14.56 -7.88 -3.31
CA ALA A 402 -15.11 -7.48 -4.61
C ALA A 402 -15.14 -8.61 -5.65
N ILE A 403 -14.19 -9.56 -5.60
CA ILE A 403 -14.22 -10.75 -6.47
C ILE A 403 -15.25 -11.79 -5.99
N ARG A 404 -15.59 -11.83 -4.70
CA ARG A 404 -16.50 -12.85 -4.12
C ARG A 404 -17.97 -12.45 -4.17
N TYR A 405 -18.28 -11.19 -3.94
CA TYR A 405 -19.65 -10.67 -3.86
C TYR A 405 -19.90 -9.73 -5.03
N SER A 406 -21.07 -9.80 -5.66
CA SER A 406 -21.43 -8.82 -6.71
C SER A 406 -21.73 -7.44 -6.12
N PRO A 407 -21.76 -6.37 -6.94
CA PRO A 407 -22.21 -5.04 -6.50
C PRO A 407 -23.63 -5.03 -5.89
N ASN A 408 -24.49 -5.99 -6.27
CA ASN A 408 -25.85 -6.15 -5.70
C ASN A 408 -25.87 -6.86 -4.34
N GLU A 409 -24.77 -7.49 -3.95
CA GLU A 409 -24.59 -8.13 -2.65
C GLU A 409 -23.75 -7.26 -1.70
N LEU A 410 -22.80 -6.47 -2.22
CA LEU A 410 -21.86 -5.66 -1.43
C LEU A 410 -21.65 -4.25 -2.00
N ARG A 411 -21.75 -3.25 -1.11
CA ARG A 411 -21.36 -1.85 -1.37
C ARG A 411 -20.25 -1.41 -0.44
N LEU A 412 -19.31 -0.64 -0.98
CA LEU A 412 -18.15 -0.11 -0.26
C LEU A 412 -18.27 1.40 -0.11
N TYR A 413 -18.06 1.86 1.12
CA TYR A 413 -17.90 3.27 1.46
C TYR A 413 -16.47 3.45 1.95
N LEU A 414 -15.67 4.23 1.25
CA LEU A 414 -14.24 4.37 1.49
C LEU A 414 -13.95 5.81 1.88
N ILE A 415 -13.46 6.04 3.11
CA ILE A 415 -13.03 7.35 3.59
C ILE A 415 -11.53 7.31 3.82
N ASP A 416 -10.79 7.99 2.97
CA ASP A 416 -9.35 8.15 3.08
C ASP A 416 -9.01 9.39 3.92
N GLY A 417 -7.98 9.31 4.75
CA GLY A 417 -7.54 10.42 5.57
C GLY A 417 -6.90 11.57 4.76
N LYS A 418 -6.22 12.49 5.45
CA LYS A 418 -5.65 13.73 4.87
C LYS A 418 -4.76 13.60 3.63
N GLN A 419 -4.16 12.43 3.39
CA GLN A 419 -3.27 12.21 2.24
C GLN A 419 -4.01 11.74 0.98
N GLY A 420 -5.17 11.06 1.10
CA GLY A 420 -6.03 10.73 -0.04
C GLY A 420 -5.46 9.72 -1.05
N VAL A 421 -4.47 8.91 -0.67
CA VAL A 421 -3.73 8.02 -1.59
C VAL A 421 -4.22 6.57 -1.56
N GLU A 422 -4.74 6.11 -0.43
CA GLU A 422 -5.05 4.70 -0.17
C GLU A 422 -6.23 4.21 -1.00
N PHE A 423 -7.28 5.04 -1.12
CA PHE A 423 -8.52 4.63 -1.79
C PHE A 423 -8.73 5.22 -3.18
N GLN A 424 -7.81 6.08 -3.65
CA GLN A 424 -7.86 6.69 -4.99
C GLN A 424 -8.07 5.68 -6.13
N PRO A 425 -7.44 4.49 -6.14
CA PRO A 425 -7.62 3.51 -7.23
C PRO A 425 -9.04 2.96 -7.36
N TYR A 426 -9.84 3.03 -6.29
CA TYR A 426 -11.18 2.45 -6.24
C TYR A 426 -12.30 3.37 -6.73
N ARG A 427 -11.97 4.58 -7.20
CA ARG A 427 -12.95 5.52 -7.79
C ARG A 427 -13.86 4.88 -8.84
N ASN A 428 -13.31 3.93 -9.61
CA ASN A 428 -14.01 3.24 -10.69
C ASN A 428 -14.47 1.82 -10.33
N LEU A 429 -14.27 1.32 -9.10
CA LEU A 429 -14.70 -0.03 -8.74
C LEU A 429 -16.24 -0.11 -8.71
N PRO A 430 -16.89 -1.13 -9.30
CA PRO A 430 -18.36 -1.19 -9.39
C PRO A 430 -19.05 -1.37 -8.02
N HIS A 431 -18.32 -1.83 -7.00
CA HIS A 431 -18.80 -1.95 -5.62
C HIS A 431 -18.69 -0.64 -4.83
N ALA A 432 -17.83 0.29 -5.26
CA ALA A 432 -17.57 1.52 -4.53
C ALA A 432 -18.73 2.50 -4.73
N GLU A 433 -19.54 2.71 -3.69
CA GLU A 433 -20.65 3.66 -3.73
C GLU A 433 -20.19 5.06 -3.32
N VAL A 434 -19.28 5.15 -2.34
CA VAL A 434 -18.67 6.41 -1.93
C VAL A 434 -17.17 6.24 -1.81
N VAL A 435 -16.42 7.15 -2.45
CA VAL A 435 -14.96 7.26 -2.27
C VAL A 435 -14.64 8.70 -1.88
N SER A 436 -14.38 8.91 -0.59
CA SER A 436 -13.96 10.18 -0.02
C SER A 436 -12.44 10.23 0.06
N LEU A 437 -11.82 11.13 -0.69
CA LEU A 437 -10.38 11.36 -0.74
C LEU A 437 -10.04 12.70 -0.09
N HIS A 438 -8.84 12.80 0.49
CA HIS A 438 -8.39 14.01 1.18
C HIS A 438 -9.44 14.52 2.18
N SER A 439 -10.08 13.60 2.90
CA SER A 439 -11.41 13.85 3.44
C SER A 439 -11.38 15.00 4.46
N ALA A 440 -12.15 16.06 4.17
CA ALA A 440 -12.43 17.10 5.15
C ALA A 440 -13.45 16.57 6.17
N PRO A 441 -13.40 16.99 7.45
CA PRO A 441 -14.32 16.49 8.48
C PRO A 441 -15.80 16.63 8.09
N GLU A 442 -16.17 17.71 7.41
CA GLU A 442 -17.54 17.94 6.91
C GLU A 442 -17.97 16.86 5.90
N LEU A 443 -17.12 16.52 4.92
CA LEU A 443 -17.40 15.47 3.94
C LEU A 443 -17.54 14.11 4.63
N SER A 444 -16.62 13.76 5.51
CA SER A 444 -16.67 12.47 6.20
C SER A 444 -17.90 12.35 7.11
N ARG A 445 -18.33 13.44 7.76
CA ARG A 445 -19.59 13.48 8.53
C ARG A 445 -20.80 13.29 7.64
N SER A 446 -20.80 13.85 6.44
CA SER A 446 -21.88 13.64 5.48
C SER A 446 -22.02 12.17 5.09
N VAL A 447 -20.91 11.43 5.02
CA VAL A 447 -20.92 9.97 4.80
C VAL A 447 -21.58 9.23 5.95
N LEU A 448 -21.27 9.59 7.20
CA LEU A 448 -21.94 9.00 8.37
C LEU A 448 -23.43 9.32 8.40
N ALA A 449 -23.83 10.54 8.04
CA ALA A 449 -25.23 10.95 7.96
C ALA A 449 -26.00 10.14 6.92
N GLU A 450 -25.43 9.96 5.71
CA GLU A 450 -26.00 9.13 4.65
C GLU A 450 -26.19 7.68 5.10
N LEU A 451 -25.19 7.08 5.76
CA LEU A 451 -25.30 5.72 6.28
C LEU A 451 -26.36 5.59 7.38
N LEU A 452 -26.53 6.63 8.19
CA LEU A 452 -27.59 6.66 9.20
C LEU A 452 -28.98 6.72 8.54
N GLU A 453 -29.16 7.57 7.53
CA GLU A 453 -30.40 7.63 6.75
C GLU A 453 -30.70 6.28 6.08
N GLN A 454 -29.66 5.60 5.56
CA GLN A 454 -29.78 4.25 5.02
C GLN A 454 -30.21 3.22 6.03
N MET A 455 -29.65 3.28 7.24
CA MET A 455 -30.05 2.41 8.33
C MET A 455 -31.53 2.60 8.68
N GLU A 456 -31.97 3.85 8.82
CA GLU A 456 -33.36 4.21 9.14
C GLU A 456 -34.33 3.80 8.02
N TYR A 457 -33.96 4.02 6.76
CA TYR A 457 -34.71 3.56 5.59
C TYR A 457 -34.90 2.03 5.59
N ARG A 458 -33.82 1.28 5.83
CA ARG A 458 -33.89 -0.19 5.89
C ARG A 458 -34.79 -0.68 7.02
N TYR A 459 -34.75 -0.04 8.20
CA TYR A 459 -35.64 -0.41 9.30
C TYR A 459 -37.12 -0.10 9.02
N ALA A 460 -37.41 1.03 8.39
CA ALA A 460 -38.76 1.34 7.94
C ALA A 460 -39.26 0.29 6.95
N LEU A 461 -38.40 -0.11 6.00
CA LEU A 461 -38.69 -1.15 5.02
C LEU A 461 -38.91 -2.53 5.65
N PHE A 462 -38.08 -2.91 6.62
CA PHE A 462 -38.21 -4.18 7.34
C PHE A 462 -39.50 -4.26 8.16
N SER A 463 -40.02 -3.11 8.59
CA SER A 463 -41.26 -3.00 9.36
C SER A 463 -42.51 -2.87 8.48
N GLU A 464 -42.34 -2.62 7.18
CA GLU A 464 -43.44 -2.43 6.23
C GLU A 464 -44.34 -3.68 6.15
N GLU A 465 -45.64 -3.46 5.97
CA GLU A 465 -46.60 -4.53 5.72
C GLU A 465 -46.23 -5.32 4.45
N GLY A 466 -46.32 -6.65 4.52
CA GLY A 466 -45.82 -7.55 3.48
C GLY A 466 -44.33 -7.90 3.60
N VAL A 467 -43.51 -7.04 4.22
CA VAL A 467 -42.08 -7.31 4.46
C VAL A 467 -41.84 -7.91 5.84
N ARG A 468 -42.14 -7.23 6.95
CA ARG A 468 -41.98 -7.70 8.36
C ARG A 468 -40.87 -8.74 8.60
N VAL A 469 -39.65 -8.28 8.81
CA VAL A 469 -38.44 -9.07 9.12
C VAL A 469 -37.60 -8.39 10.20
N PRO A 470 -36.79 -9.14 10.99
CA PRO A 470 -35.99 -8.54 12.06
C PRO A 470 -34.71 -7.85 11.56
N ASP A 471 -34.19 -8.25 10.40
CA ASP A 471 -32.89 -7.84 9.89
C ASP A 471 -32.76 -8.06 8.37
N LEU A 472 -31.59 -7.71 7.83
CA LEU A 472 -31.25 -7.91 6.42
C LEU A 472 -31.30 -9.39 6.00
N ALA A 473 -30.85 -10.32 6.84
CA ALA A 473 -30.89 -11.74 6.50
C ALA A 473 -32.32 -12.24 6.32
N GLY A 474 -33.24 -11.81 7.18
CA GLY A 474 -34.67 -12.04 7.04
C GLY A 474 -35.24 -11.43 5.76
N TYR A 475 -34.78 -10.23 5.38
CA TYR A 475 -35.17 -9.58 4.13
C TYR A 475 -34.73 -10.38 2.89
N TYR A 476 -33.51 -10.93 2.89
CA TYR A 476 -33.03 -11.84 1.84
C TYR A 476 -33.85 -13.13 1.77
N LYS A 477 -34.21 -13.71 2.92
CA LYS A 477 -35.04 -14.93 2.99
C LYS A 477 -36.43 -14.73 2.40
N LYS A 478 -36.95 -13.50 2.40
CA LYS A 478 -38.20 -13.12 1.73
C LYS A 478 -38.04 -12.72 0.26
N GLU A 479 -36.90 -13.04 -0.34
CA GLU A 479 -36.59 -12.73 -1.75
C GLU A 479 -36.60 -11.23 -2.06
N GLN A 480 -36.38 -10.38 -1.04
CA GLN A 480 -36.17 -8.94 -1.20
C GLN A 480 -37.33 -8.24 -1.95
N PRO A 481 -38.56 -8.26 -1.40
CA PRO A 481 -39.81 -7.92 -2.09
C PRO A 481 -39.90 -6.46 -2.57
N ARG A 482 -38.99 -5.59 -2.13
CA ARG A 482 -38.94 -4.16 -2.45
C ARG A 482 -37.63 -3.76 -3.15
N GLY A 483 -36.91 -4.73 -3.73
CA GLY A 483 -35.64 -4.53 -4.41
C GLY A 483 -34.44 -4.96 -3.57
N ARG A 484 -33.28 -5.07 -4.23
CA ARG A 484 -32.05 -5.59 -3.64
C ARG A 484 -31.47 -4.63 -2.59
N LEU A 485 -31.06 -5.15 -1.44
CA LEU A 485 -30.34 -4.42 -0.40
C LEU A 485 -28.95 -5.04 -0.19
N PRO A 486 -27.91 -4.54 -0.85
CA PRO A 486 -26.55 -5.01 -0.60
C PRO A 486 -26.11 -4.71 0.84
N ARG A 487 -25.24 -5.56 1.38
CA ARG A 487 -24.54 -5.27 2.62
C ARG A 487 -23.56 -4.12 2.40
N ILE A 488 -23.47 -3.20 3.36
CA ILE A 488 -22.59 -2.03 3.28
C ILE A 488 -21.41 -2.23 4.23
N ILE A 489 -20.20 -1.93 3.77
CA ILE A 489 -19.03 -1.78 4.63
C ILE A 489 -18.41 -0.39 4.44
N LEU A 490 -18.29 0.34 5.55
CA LEU A 490 -17.56 1.59 5.64
C LEU A 490 -16.13 1.30 6.09
N LEU A 491 -15.14 1.63 5.26
CA LEU A 491 -13.72 1.62 5.62
C LEU A 491 -13.28 3.06 5.85
N VAL A 492 -12.75 3.35 7.03
CA VAL A 492 -12.23 4.68 7.38
C VAL A 492 -10.76 4.58 7.72
N ASP A 493 -9.95 5.28 6.95
CA ASP A 493 -8.55 5.50 7.29
C ASP A 493 -8.40 6.71 8.22
N GLU A 494 -7.68 6.52 9.33
CA GLU A 494 -7.49 7.56 10.35
C GLU A 494 -8.83 8.13 10.90
N TYR A 495 -9.66 7.26 11.48
CA TYR A 495 -11.02 7.60 11.93
C TYR A 495 -11.09 8.82 12.88
N GLN A 496 -9.99 9.16 13.58
CA GLN A 496 -9.94 10.35 14.42
C GLN A 496 -10.23 11.65 13.66
N GLU A 497 -9.96 11.70 12.35
CA GLU A 497 -10.20 12.88 11.52
C GLU A 497 -11.70 13.20 11.40
N LEU A 498 -12.59 12.22 11.60
CA LEU A 498 -14.05 12.40 11.64
C LEU A 498 -14.48 13.39 12.73
N PHE A 499 -13.72 13.45 13.82
CA PHE A 499 -14.05 14.22 15.02
C PHE A 499 -13.37 15.59 15.10
N GLU A 500 -12.50 15.93 14.14
CA GLU A 500 -11.82 17.24 14.13
C GLU A 500 -12.84 18.37 13.97
N GLY A 501 -13.05 19.17 15.02
CA GLY A 501 -14.04 20.25 15.02
C GLY A 501 -15.49 19.78 15.26
N ASP A 502 -15.72 18.56 15.75
CA ASP A 502 -17.04 18.03 16.14
C ASP A 502 -17.47 18.57 17.52
N GLN A 503 -17.57 19.89 17.67
CA GLN A 503 -17.86 20.52 18.97
C GLN A 503 -19.24 20.11 19.53
N ASP A 504 -20.21 19.89 18.65
CA ASP A 504 -21.59 19.53 19.01
C ASP A 504 -21.79 18.00 19.14
N GLY A 505 -20.75 17.19 18.93
CA GLY A 505 -20.80 15.73 19.06
C GLY A 505 -21.65 15.02 18.02
N ILE A 506 -21.93 15.65 16.88
CA ILE A 506 -22.78 15.13 15.81
C ILE A 506 -22.17 13.85 15.22
N ALA A 507 -20.88 13.89 14.88
CA ALA A 507 -20.19 12.73 14.31
C ALA A 507 -20.14 11.57 15.31
N SER A 508 -19.87 11.88 16.58
CA SER A 508 -19.89 10.89 17.67
C SER A 508 -21.27 10.23 17.82
N ASN A 509 -22.35 11.01 17.72
CA ASN A 509 -23.72 10.48 17.82
C ASN A 509 -24.11 9.61 16.62
N TYR A 510 -23.73 10.00 15.40
CA TYR A 510 -23.96 9.16 14.21
C TYR A 510 -23.22 7.83 14.32
N LEU A 511 -21.94 7.87 14.69
CA LEU A 511 -21.13 6.66 14.86
C LEU A 511 -21.68 5.76 15.97
N LEU A 512 -22.15 6.34 17.08
CA LEU A 512 -22.80 5.59 18.17
C LEU A 512 -24.03 4.83 17.68
N LYS A 513 -24.97 5.50 16.99
CA LYS A 513 -26.16 4.85 16.44
C LYS A 513 -25.80 3.73 15.46
N LEU A 514 -24.89 4.01 14.52
CA LEU A 514 -24.42 3.03 13.54
C LEU A 514 -23.75 1.83 14.22
N SER A 515 -22.96 2.04 15.29
CA SER A 515 -22.30 0.95 16.01
C SER A 515 -23.28 0.03 16.76
N GLN A 516 -24.40 0.58 17.25
CA GLN A 516 -25.39 -0.16 18.02
C GLN A 516 -26.43 -0.86 17.13
N GLN A 517 -26.79 -0.24 16.01
CA GLN A 517 -27.93 -0.65 15.19
C GLN A 517 -27.54 -1.01 13.75
N GLY A 518 -26.31 -0.74 13.30
CA GLY A 518 -25.92 -0.96 11.90
C GLY A 518 -25.95 -2.42 11.47
N ARG A 519 -25.58 -3.36 12.37
CA ARG A 519 -25.48 -4.79 12.06
C ARG A 519 -26.77 -5.38 11.48
N ALA A 520 -27.91 -5.16 12.12
CA ALA A 520 -29.18 -5.74 11.67
C ALA A 520 -29.66 -5.11 10.35
N ALA A 521 -29.30 -3.85 10.08
CA ALA A 521 -29.48 -3.22 8.77
C ALA A 521 -28.47 -3.70 7.71
N GLY A 522 -27.47 -4.51 8.10
CA GLY A 522 -26.37 -4.96 7.24
C GLY A 522 -25.36 -3.87 6.91
N ILE A 523 -25.10 -2.97 7.83
CA ILE A 523 -24.11 -1.89 7.73
C ILE A 523 -22.98 -2.18 8.71
N HIS A 524 -21.76 -2.31 8.19
CA HIS A 524 -20.54 -2.62 8.94
C HIS A 524 -19.52 -1.51 8.81
N MET A 525 -18.59 -1.45 9.75
CA MET A 525 -17.55 -0.43 9.78
C MET A 525 -16.21 -1.07 10.12
N LEU A 526 -15.17 -0.68 9.40
CA LEU A 526 -13.77 -0.95 9.72
C LEU A 526 -13.05 0.38 9.91
N LEU A 527 -12.74 0.71 11.17
CA LEU A 527 -12.09 1.95 11.53
C LEU A 527 -10.61 1.71 11.81
N ALA A 528 -9.73 2.40 11.09
CA ALA A 528 -8.29 2.32 11.36
C ALA A 528 -7.76 3.59 12.01
N SER A 529 -6.70 3.43 12.80
CA SER A 529 -5.97 4.56 13.36
C SER A 529 -4.51 4.22 13.63
N GLN A 530 -3.66 5.24 13.48
CA GLN A 530 -2.31 5.22 14.03
C GLN A 530 -2.27 5.54 15.54
N ARG A 531 -3.28 6.24 16.06
CA ARG A 531 -3.28 6.79 17.42
C ARG A 531 -4.65 6.59 18.08
N PHE A 532 -4.68 5.67 19.04
CA PHE A 532 -5.91 5.31 19.75
C PHE A 532 -6.24 6.26 20.92
N GLY A 533 -5.47 7.31 21.16
CA GLY A 533 -5.77 8.36 22.13
C GLY A 533 -6.51 9.53 21.46
N THR A 534 -7.79 9.38 21.14
CA THR A 534 -8.55 10.42 20.44
C THR A 534 -9.14 11.45 21.42
N ALA A 535 -8.65 12.70 21.37
CA ALA A 535 -9.30 13.82 22.03
C ALA A 535 -10.56 14.24 21.25
N GLY A 536 -11.68 14.50 21.94
CA GLY A 536 -12.91 15.02 21.32
C GLY A 536 -14.00 13.99 20.96
N MET A 537 -13.70 12.69 21.01
CA MET A 537 -14.70 11.64 20.78
C MET A 537 -15.58 11.42 22.04
N LEU A 538 -16.89 11.55 21.89
CA LEU A 538 -17.86 11.24 22.95
C LEU A 538 -18.27 9.76 22.90
N ASN A 539 -18.69 9.20 24.04
CA ASN A 539 -19.24 7.83 24.15
C ASN A 539 -18.32 6.70 23.62
N ARG A 540 -17.00 6.89 23.69
CA ARG A 540 -15.99 5.97 23.17
C ARG A 540 -16.25 4.49 23.53
N ASP A 541 -16.45 4.20 24.81
CA ASP A 541 -16.60 2.82 25.29
C ASP A 541 -17.89 2.17 24.75
N ALA A 542 -18.97 2.95 24.64
CA ALA A 542 -20.24 2.49 24.07
C ALA A 542 -20.13 2.23 22.56
N ILE A 543 -19.33 3.03 21.84
CA ILE A 543 -19.07 2.85 20.40
C ILE A 543 -18.24 1.58 20.20
N PHE A 544 -17.07 1.51 20.83
CA PHE A 544 -16.13 0.40 20.62
C PHE A 544 -16.56 -0.92 21.28
N GLY A 545 -17.51 -0.89 22.22
CA GLY A 545 -18.13 -2.11 22.76
C GLY A 545 -18.81 -2.99 21.69
N ASN A 546 -19.13 -2.44 20.51
CA ASN A 546 -19.70 -3.18 19.39
C ASN A 546 -18.67 -3.61 18.32
N PHE A 547 -17.38 -3.36 18.53
CA PHE A 547 -16.29 -3.66 17.59
C PHE A 547 -15.65 -5.00 17.94
N HIS A 548 -16.21 -6.07 17.37
CA HIS A 548 -15.85 -7.46 17.68
C HIS A 548 -14.51 -7.86 17.05
N LEU A 549 -14.24 -7.36 15.84
CA LEU A 549 -13.01 -7.63 15.11
C LEU A 549 -11.93 -6.60 15.48
N LEU A 550 -10.93 -7.02 16.25
CA LEU A 550 -9.78 -6.22 16.60
C LEU A 550 -8.57 -6.69 15.81
N MET A 551 -7.92 -5.76 15.12
CA MET A 551 -6.73 -6.02 14.33
C MET A 551 -5.62 -5.06 14.72
N ALA A 552 -4.39 -5.57 14.75
CA ALA A 552 -3.22 -4.75 15.03
C ALA A 552 -2.01 -5.24 14.24
N MET A 553 -1.35 -4.31 13.57
CA MET A 553 -0.07 -4.50 12.87
C MET A 553 1.06 -3.92 13.71
N GLN A 554 2.19 -3.61 13.10
CA GLN A 554 3.29 -2.92 13.79
C GLN A 554 2.81 -1.57 14.36
N MET A 555 3.09 -1.35 15.64
CA MET A 555 2.70 -0.17 16.42
C MET A 555 3.80 0.20 17.42
N ARG A 556 3.80 1.45 17.92
CA ARG A 556 4.73 1.87 18.98
C ARG A 556 4.29 1.29 20.32
N HIS A 557 5.24 1.14 21.25
CA HIS A 557 4.97 0.54 22.55
C HIS A 557 3.84 1.26 23.32
N ASP A 558 3.89 2.59 23.38
CA ASP A 558 2.89 3.39 24.09
C ASP A 558 1.48 3.25 23.47
N ASP A 559 1.41 3.19 22.13
CA ASP A 559 0.15 2.99 21.41
C ASP A 559 -0.44 1.60 21.70
N ILE A 560 0.39 0.56 21.77
CA ILE A 560 -0.05 -0.81 22.14
C ILE A 560 -0.64 -0.82 23.57
N GLN A 561 -0.05 -0.06 24.50
CA GLN A 561 -0.59 0.02 25.86
C GLN A 561 -1.96 0.69 25.88
N SER A 562 -2.15 1.71 25.03
CA SER A 562 -3.43 2.45 24.90
C SER A 562 -4.57 1.65 24.25
N LEU A 563 -4.28 0.51 23.61
CA LEU A 563 -5.30 -0.39 23.07
C LEU A 563 -6.07 -1.03 24.23
N THR A 564 -7.30 -0.58 24.48
CA THR A 564 -8.16 -1.12 25.54
C THR A 564 -8.78 -2.47 25.16
N GLY A 565 -8.90 -2.77 23.87
CA GLY A 565 -9.53 -3.99 23.38
C GLY A 565 -8.67 -5.26 23.51
N PHE A 566 -7.34 -5.19 23.37
CA PHE A 566 -6.49 -6.37 23.44
C PHE A 566 -6.09 -6.74 24.88
N GLY A 567 -6.22 -8.02 25.21
CA GLY A 567 -5.66 -8.60 26.44
C GLY A 567 -4.12 -8.60 26.49
N ARG A 568 -3.56 -9.14 27.58
CA ARG A 568 -2.11 -9.12 27.82
C ARG A 568 -1.35 -9.93 26.77
N ARG A 569 -1.83 -11.12 26.41
CA ARG A 569 -1.19 -11.96 25.40
C ARG A 569 -1.35 -11.36 24.00
N GLY A 570 -2.50 -10.77 23.71
CA GLY A 570 -2.74 -10.00 22.49
C GLY A 570 -1.71 -8.89 22.31
N LYS A 571 -1.55 -8.02 23.33
CA LYS A 571 -0.54 -6.96 23.33
C LYS A 571 0.89 -7.48 23.15
N GLN A 572 1.24 -8.58 23.82
CA GLN A 572 2.55 -9.23 23.63
C GLN A 572 2.78 -9.69 22.19
N ARG A 573 1.76 -10.26 21.53
CA ARG A 573 1.86 -10.66 20.12
C ARG A 573 2.00 -9.46 19.20
N ILE A 574 1.28 -8.37 19.46
CA ILE A 574 1.41 -7.13 18.67
C ILE A 574 2.84 -6.58 18.76
N MET A 575 3.48 -6.65 19.93
CA MET A 575 4.89 -6.27 20.09
C MET A 575 5.87 -7.12 19.26
N THR A 576 5.45 -8.28 18.76
CA THR A 576 6.25 -9.12 17.85
C THR A 576 6.09 -8.78 16.37
N CYS A 577 5.10 -7.95 15.98
CA CYS A 577 4.92 -7.46 14.62
C CYS A 577 6.06 -6.48 14.26
N LYS A 578 7.15 -6.98 13.69
CA LYS A 578 8.34 -6.18 13.32
C LYS A 578 8.45 -5.91 11.82
N LEU A 579 7.80 -6.72 11.00
CA LEU A 579 7.87 -6.63 9.54
C LEU A 579 6.57 -6.07 8.96
N PRO A 580 6.63 -5.30 7.86
CA PRO A 580 5.45 -4.88 7.13
C PRO A 580 4.57 -6.06 6.71
N GLY A 581 3.25 -5.89 6.86
CA GLY A 581 2.25 -6.91 6.56
C GLY A 581 2.01 -7.91 7.70
N GLN A 582 2.80 -7.92 8.79
CA GLN A 582 2.48 -8.74 9.96
C GLN A 582 1.27 -8.17 10.70
N ILE A 583 0.35 -9.05 11.08
CA ILE A 583 -0.93 -8.69 11.69
C ILE A 583 -1.32 -9.69 12.77
N VAL A 584 -1.93 -9.17 13.84
CA VAL A 584 -2.72 -9.91 14.81
C VAL A 584 -4.20 -9.61 14.55
N VAL A 585 -5.00 -10.64 14.36
CA VAL A 585 -6.46 -10.58 14.13
C VAL A 585 -7.15 -11.28 15.29
N ASN A 586 -8.18 -10.67 15.85
CA ASN A 586 -9.01 -11.21 16.92
C ASN A 586 -10.47 -10.91 16.61
N ASP A 587 -11.32 -11.92 16.47
CA ASP A 587 -12.74 -11.77 16.13
C ASP A 587 -13.67 -11.90 17.35
N GLN A 588 -13.13 -11.87 18.57
CA GLN A 588 -13.84 -12.12 19.83
C GLN A 588 -13.54 -11.05 20.89
N LEU A 589 -13.68 -9.76 20.51
CA LEU A 589 -13.54 -8.63 21.42
C LEU A 589 -12.21 -8.62 22.20
N GLY A 590 -11.14 -9.16 21.59
CA GLY A 590 -9.80 -9.15 22.16
C GLY A 590 -9.50 -10.26 23.17
N ALA A 591 -10.34 -11.30 23.23
CA ALA A 591 -10.10 -12.49 24.05
C ALA A 591 -8.73 -13.12 23.75
N ASP A 592 -7.94 -13.40 24.79
CA ASP A 592 -6.50 -13.70 24.63
C ASP A 592 -6.22 -15.03 23.91
N ASP A 593 -7.19 -15.96 23.95
CA ASP A 593 -7.20 -17.26 23.29
C ASP A 593 -7.62 -17.20 21.81
N ALA A 594 -8.37 -16.18 21.41
CA ALA A 594 -8.83 -15.98 20.03
C ALA A 594 -7.83 -15.23 19.13
N ASN A 595 -6.66 -14.84 19.66
CA ASN A 595 -5.68 -14.08 18.88
C ASN A 595 -5.06 -14.92 17.77
N GLN A 596 -5.13 -14.43 16.54
CA GLN A 596 -4.50 -15.02 15.38
C GLN A 596 -3.37 -14.15 14.82
N PHE A 597 -2.15 -14.66 14.75
CA PHE A 597 -1.01 -13.95 14.14
C PHE A 597 -0.81 -14.36 12.68
N GLY A 598 -0.22 -13.54 11.82
CA GLY A 598 0.24 -13.98 10.50
C GLY A 598 0.64 -12.81 9.62
N LYS A 599 0.65 -13.01 8.31
CA LYS A 599 1.06 -11.99 7.34
C LYS A 599 0.00 -11.79 6.27
N VAL A 600 -0.22 -10.53 5.90
CA VAL A 600 -1.12 -10.13 4.81
C VAL A 600 -0.50 -10.49 3.46
N ALA A 601 -1.33 -10.96 2.52
CA ALA A 601 -0.93 -11.19 1.14
C ALA A 601 -0.49 -9.89 0.44
N LEU A 602 0.33 -9.99 -0.59
CA LEU A 602 0.73 -8.84 -1.40
C LEU A 602 -0.05 -8.84 -2.71
N LEU A 603 -0.91 -7.86 -2.88
CA LEU A 603 -1.51 -7.51 -4.17
C LEU A 603 -0.74 -6.33 -4.75
N LYS A 604 -0.06 -6.53 -5.89
CA LYS A 604 0.66 -5.44 -6.57
C LYS A 604 -0.33 -4.47 -7.21
N SER A 605 0.07 -3.19 -7.33
CA SER A 605 -0.80 -2.16 -7.93
C SER A 605 -1.23 -2.49 -9.36
N SER A 606 -0.32 -3.05 -10.18
CA SER A 606 -0.63 -3.50 -11.55
C SER A 606 -1.75 -4.53 -11.57
N ASP A 607 -1.66 -5.51 -10.67
CA ASP A 607 -2.58 -6.65 -10.62
C ASP A 607 -3.94 -6.18 -10.07
N ARG A 608 -3.94 -5.29 -9.07
CA ARG A 608 -5.14 -4.61 -8.57
C ARG A 608 -5.86 -3.85 -9.69
N ASP A 609 -5.15 -3.03 -10.45
CA ASP A 609 -5.76 -2.17 -11.47
C ASP A 609 -6.34 -3.03 -12.61
N GLN A 610 -5.67 -4.13 -12.97
CA GLN A 610 -6.20 -5.13 -13.90
C GLN A 610 -7.47 -5.81 -13.35
N LEU A 611 -7.50 -6.19 -12.07
CA LEU A 611 -8.70 -6.77 -11.45
C LEU A 611 -9.86 -5.78 -11.44
N ILE A 612 -9.61 -4.50 -11.15
CA ILE A 612 -10.64 -3.45 -11.19
C ILE A 612 -11.21 -3.32 -12.60
N GLN A 613 -10.36 -3.35 -13.64
CA GLN A 613 -10.84 -3.29 -15.02
C GLN A 613 -11.72 -4.50 -15.36
N LYS A 614 -11.27 -5.72 -15.05
CA LYS A 614 -12.05 -6.95 -15.30
C LYS A 614 -13.39 -6.96 -14.57
N LEU A 615 -13.42 -6.48 -13.31
CA LEU A 615 -14.67 -6.36 -12.55
C LEU A 615 -15.61 -5.32 -13.15
N ASN A 616 -15.08 -4.22 -13.68
CA ASN A 616 -15.88 -3.26 -14.43
C ASN A 616 -16.47 -3.88 -15.69
N ASP A 617 -15.65 -4.54 -16.52
CA ASP A 617 -16.12 -5.18 -17.75
C ASP A 617 -17.25 -6.17 -17.45
N LYS A 618 -17.04 -7.06 -16.45
CA LYS A 618 -18.06 -8.00 -15.97
C LYS A 618 -19.33 -7.31 -15.46
N ALA A 619 -19.20 -6.15 -14.81
CA ALA A 619 -20.36 -5.41 -14.30
C ALA A 619 -21.20 -4.81 -15.44
N HIS A 620 -20.55 -4.27 -16.48
CA HIS A 620 -21.23 -3.74 -17.66
C HIS A 620 -21.93 -4.83 -18.47
N GLU A 621 -21.43 -6.08 -18.43
CA GLU A 621 -22.08 -7.23 -19.07
C GLU A 621 -23.31 -7.75 -18.32
N GLN A 622 -23.27 -7.77 -16.98
CA GLN A 622 -24.29 -8.43 -16.15
C GLN A 622 -25.38 -7.51 -15.62
N PHE A 623 -25.10 -6.22 -15.42
CA PHE A 623 -26.00 -5.30 -14.76
C PHE A 623 -26.47 -4.21 -15.72
N SER A 624 -27.75 -3.86 -15.63
CA SER A 624 -28.21 -2.61 -16.22
C SER A 624 -27.67 -1.44 -15.39
N PHE A 625 -27.59 -0.25 -15.99
CA PHE A 625 -27.10 0.91 -15.27
C PHE A 625 -27.89 1.19 -13.98
N ASP A 626 -29.22 1.03 -14.01
CA ASP A 626 -30.09 1.28 -12.86
C ASP A 626 -29.85 0.28 -11.70
N ASP A 627 -29.14 -0.84 -11.93
CA ASP A 627 -28.78 -1.81 -10.89
C ASP A 627 -27.45 -1.47 -10.19
N LEU A 628 -26.59 -0.67 -10.82
CA LEU A 628 -25.29 -0.27 -10.29
C LEU A 628 -25.40 0.92 -9.32
N PRO A 629 -24.44 1.11 -8.38
CA PRO A 629 -24.53 2.20 -7.42
C PRO A 629 -24.26 3.52 -8.12
N LEU A 630 -24.90 4.58 -7.63
CA LEU A 630 -24.52 5.94 -7.95
C LEU A 630 -23.22 6.27 -7.24
N ARG A 631 -22.11 6.08 -7.96
CA ARG A 631 -20.75 6.33 -7.44
C ARG A 631 -20.59 7.82 -7.12
N ALA A 632 -20.32 8.12 -5.85
CA ALA A 632 -20.01 9.46 -5.38
C ALA A 632 -18.52 9.56 -5.03
N VAL A 633 -17.79 10.39 -5.78
CA VAL A 633 -16.40 10.74 -5.47
C VAL A 633 -16.40 12.08 -4.74
N LEU A 634 -15.88 12.11 -3.52
CA LEU A 634 -15.78 13.31 -2.70
C LEU A 634 -14.29 13.62 -2.50
N ASP A 635 -13.76 14.66 -3.15
CA ASP A 635 -12.36 15.03 -2.94
C ASP A 635 -12.26 16.32 -2.12
N GLY A 636 -11.70 16.26 -0.92
CA GLY A 636 -11.58 17.41 -0.04
C GLY A 636 -10.71 18.56 -0.57
N LYS A 637 -9.85 18.34 -1.57
CA LYS A 637 -8.92 19.34 -2.12
C LYS A 637 -9.22 19.71 -3.57
N GLU A 638 -9.62 18.74 -4.38
CA GLU A 638 -9.86 18.93 -5.81
C GLU A 638 -11.28 19.44 -6.10
N GLN A 639 -11.44 19.98 -7.32
CA GLN A 639 -12.74 20.41 -7.83
C GLN A 639 -13.49 19.27 -8.51
N PRO A 640 -14.84 19.25 -8.45
CA PRO A 640 -15.63 18.21 -9.08
C PRO A 640 -15.53 18.30 -10.61
N ASN A 641 -15.59 17.14 -11.27
CA ASN A 641 -15.71 17.05 -12.72
C ASN A 641 -17.20 16.93 -13.13
N ILE A 642 -17.57 17.45 -14.30
CA ILE A 642 -18.95 17.40 -14.81
C ILE A 642 -19.37 15.94 -15.06
N ILE A 643 -18.47 15.14 -15.64
CA ILE A 643 -18.70 13.71 -15.94
C ILE A 643 -18.75 12.82 -14.69
N GLU A 644 -18.32 13.33 -13.53
CA GLU A 644 -18.40 12.62 -12.24
C GLU A 644 -19.69 12.97 -11.48
N ASN A 645 -20.54 13.88 -11.99
CA ASN A 645 -21.84 14.17 -11.41
C ASN A 645 -22.79 12.99 -11.63
N PRO A 646 -23.28 12.31 -10.56
CA PRO A 646 -24.03 11.07 -10.74
C PRO A 646 -25.37 11.24 -11.50
N PRO A 647 -26.24 12.22 -11.16
CA PRO A 647 -27.42 12.53 -11.97
C PRO A 647 -27.12 12.84 -13.44
N PHE A 648 -26.02 13.55 -13.72
CA PHE A 648 -25.60 13.91 -15.08
C PHE A 648 -25.11 12.69 -15.86
N ARG A 649 -24.27 11.85 -15.25
CA ARG A 649 -23.74 10.63 -15.84
C ARG A 649 -24.84 9.64 -16.22
N GLN A 650 -25.82 9.46 -15.34
CA GLN A 650 -27.00 8.63 -15.62
C GLN A 650 -27.76 9.12 -16.87
N LEU A 651 -27.77 10.43 -17.14
CA LEU A 651 -28.41 10.93 -18.34
C LEU A 651 -27.64 10.51 -19.59
N LEU A 652 -26.30 10.54 -19.55
CA LEU A 652 -25.44 10.18 -20.68
C LEU A 652 -25.54 8.70 -21.07
N GLU A 653 -25.92 7.82 -20.16
CA GLU A 653 -26.05 6.38 -20.46
C GLU A 653 -27.37 6.00 -21.14
N HIS A 654 -28.33 6.93 -21.23
CA HIS A 654 -29.50 6.71 -22.08
C HIS A 654 -29.11 6.68 -23.56
N SER A 655 -29.92 6.03 -24.40
CA SER A 655 -29.69 6.00 -25.85
C SER A 655 -30.15 7.27 -26.58
N GLN A 656 -30.98 8.10 -25.92
CA GLN A 656 -31.56 9.32 -26.46
C GLN A 656 -31.97 10.28 -25.32
N TRP A 657 -32.22 11.55 -25.65
CA TRP A 657 -32.78 12.51 -24.70
C TRP A 657 -34.09 12.01 -24.09
N LEU A 658 -34.24 12.24 -22.78
CA LEU A 658 -35.48 11.93 -22.07
C LEU A 658 -36.65 12.80 -22.56
N THR A 659 -37.81 12.16 -22.69
CA THR A 659 -39.08 12.87 -22.90
C THR A 659 -39.49 13.65 -21.65
N GLU A 660 -40.35 14.67 -21.80
CA GLU A 660 -40.84 15.47 -20.67
C GLU A 660 -41.51 14.63 -19.57
N ARG A 661 -42.18 13.54 -19.93
CA ARG A 661 -42.78 12.60 -18.97
C ARG A 661 -41.73 11.80 -18.21
N GLN A 662 -40.71 11.28 -18.89
CA GLN A 662 -39.59 10.58 -18.24
C GLN A 662 -38.82 11.51 -17.31
N TRP A 663 -38.62 12.77 -17.72
CA TRP A 663 -38.05 13.81 -16.86
C TRP A 663 -38.88 14.05 -15.60
N GLN A 664 -40.19 14.13 -15.73
CA GLN A 664 -41.08 14.30 -14.58
C GLN A 664 -41.02 13.12 -13.61
N GLU A 665 -40.95 11.89 -14.12
CA GLU A 665 -40.79 10.69 -13.31
C GLU A 665 -39.42 10.68 -12.60
N LYS A 666 -38.34 10.96 -13.34
CA LYS A 666 -36.97 11.04 -12.79
C LYS A 666 -36.83 12.14 -11.74
N ALA A 667 -37.32 13.33 -12.02
CA ALA A 667 -37.18 14.47 -11.11
C ALA A 667 -37.89 14.24 -9.77
N ARG A 668 -39.04 13.56 -9.77
CA ARG A 668 -39.84 13.28 -8.57
C ARG A 668 -39.33 12.10 -7.73
N ARG A 669 -38.54 11.19 -8.32
CA ARG A 669 -37.87 10.11 -7.58
C ARG A 669 -36.92 10.70 -6.53
N SER A 670 -36.70 9.97 -5.43
CA SER A 670 -35.75 10.40 -4.40
C SER A 670 -34.32 10.43 -4.95
N THR A 671 -33.47 11.28 -4.37
CA THR A 671 -32.03 11.30 -4.67
C THR A 671 -31.36 9.95 -4.41
N PHE A 672 -31.86 9.19 -3.44
CA PHE A 672 -31.38 7.85 -3.15
C PHE A 672 -31.61 6.85 -4.30
N SER A 673 -32.70 7.02 -5.04
CA SER A 673 -33.10 6.18 -6.18
C SER A 673 -32.71 6.75 -7.56
N GLY A 674 -31.73 7.67 -7.61
CA GLY A 674 -31.26 8.31 -8.85
C GLY A 674 -32.18 9.38 -9.42
N GLY A 675 -33.12 9.87 -8.60
CA GLY A 675 -33.95 11.03 -8.92
C GLY A 675 -33.35 12.36 -8.43
N LEU A 676 -34.14 13.42 -8.55
CA LEU A 676 -33.74 14.77 -8.09
C LEU A 676 -34.44 15.21 -6.80
N GLY A 677 -35.41 14.45 -6.30
CA GLY A 677 -36.18 14.79 -5.09
C GLY A 677 -37.10 16.00 -5.26
N ILE A 678 -37.48 16.37 -6.49
CA ILE A 678 -38.28 17.56 -6.80
C ILE A 678 -39.73 17.15 -7.05
N ALA A 679 -40.58 17.21 -6.03
CA ALA A 679 -42.01 16.87 -6.15
C ALA A 679 -42.74 17.76 -7.19
N ASN A 680 -42.41 19.06 -7.19
CA ASN A 680 -43.06 20.08 -8.02
C ASN A 680 -42.45 20.20 -9.42
N TRP A 681 -42.14 19.08 -10.09
CA TRP A 681 -41.74 19.08 -11.50
C TRP A 681 -42.97 19.05 -12.41
N PHE A 682 -43.21 20.13 -13.15
CA PHE A 682 -44.36 20.29 -14.04
C PHE A 682 -43.88 20.46 -15.48
N ALA A 683 -44.16 19.48 -16.34
CA ALA A 683 -43.72 19.48 -17.74
C ALA A 683 -44.17 20.72 -18.55
N ALA A 684 -45.33 21.30 -18.21
CA ALA A 684 -45.83 22.52 -18.85
C ALA A 684 -44.92 23.74 -18.66
N GLU A 685 -44.14 23.78 -17.58
CA GLU A 685 -43.19 24.87 -17.30
C GLU A 685 -41.84 24.69 -18.02
N ARG A 686 -41.68 23.56 -18.76
CA ARG A 686 -40.44 23.12 -19.42
C ARG A 686 -39.18 23.28 -18.55
N PRO A 687 -39.19 22.73 -17.31
CA PRO A 687 -38.08 22.86 -16.38
C PRO A 687 -36.79 22.27 -16.98
N LYS A 688 -35.66 22.93 -16.75
CA LYS A 688 -34.32 22.43 -17.09
C LYS A 688 -33.43 22.47 -15.85
N ALA A 689 -32.82 21.32 -15.54
CA ALA A 689 -31.88 21.17 -14.45
C ALA A 689 -30.49 21.64 -14.91
N ILE A 690 -29.86 22.51 -14.13
CA ILE A 690 -28.56 23.10 -14.45
C ILE A 690 -27.63 22.86 -13.26
N TRP A 691 -26.65 21.97 -13.45
CA TRP A 691 -25.68 21.64 -12.41
C TRP A 691 -24.53 22.64 -12.41
N LEU A 692 -24.17 23.10 -11.21
CA LEU A 692 -23.12 24.09 -10.97
C LEU A 692 -21.89 23.48 -10.31
N GLY A 693 -22.05 22.33 -9.63
CA GLY A 693 -20.99 21.65 -8.92
C GLY A 693 -21.53 20.69 -7.86
N GLN A 694 -20.66 20.31 -6.92
CA GLN A 694 -20.93 19.29 -5.91
C GLN A 694 -21.08 19.93 -4.52
N GLU A 695 -22.16 19.61 -3.79
CA GLU A 695 -22.31 20.07 -2.40
C GLU A 695 -21.30 19.37 -1.48
N PHE A 696 -21.10 19.87 -0.26
CA PHE A 696 -20.32 19.17 0.77
C PHE A 696 -21.10 18.00 1.39
N SER A 697 -21.73 17.17 0.55
CA SER A 697 -22.49 16.00 0.94
C SER A 697 -22.37 14.88 -0.09
N VAL A 698 -22.64 13.63 0.31
CA VAL A 698 -22.44 12.44 -0.54
C VAL A 698 -23.18 12.53 -1.87
N ARG A 699 -24.48 12.86 -1.83
CA ARG A 699 -25.35 12.90 -3.02
C ARG A 699 -25.78 14.31 -3.43
N GLY A 700 -25.43 15.34 -2.65
CA GLY A 700 -25.84 16.71 -2.93
C GLY A 700 -25.11 17.28 -4.13
N GLN A 701 -25.88 17.80 -5.08
CA GLN A 701 -25.37 18.52 -6.24
C GLN A 701 -25.97 19.92 -6.22
N ALA A 702 -25.10 20.92 -6.35
CA ALA A 702 -25.55 22.29 -6.47
C ALA A 702 -26.20 22.45 -7.84
N MET A 703 -27.50 22.71 -7.84
CA MET A 703 -28.32 22.73 -9.04
C MET A 703 -29.34 23.84 -8.96
N MET A 704 -29.51 24.55 -10.08
CA MET A 704 -30.65 25.44 -10.30
C MET A 704 -31.61 24.83 -11.32
N ILE A 705 -32.89 25.15 -11.20
CA ILE A 705 -33.94 24.65 -12.09
C ILE A 705 -34.59 25.86 -12.75
N MET A 706 -34.31 26.08 -14.03
CA MET A 706 -34.95 27.17 -14.76
C MET A 706 -36.30 26.75 -15.29
N ARG A 707 -37.33 27.56 -14.98
CA ARG A 707 -38.73 27.34 -15.38
C ARG A 707 -39.26 28.53 -16.16
N ARG A 708 -40.35 28.35 -16.91
CA ARG A 708 -41.09 29.48 -17.52
C ARG A 708 -41.94 30.23 -16.51
N ARG A 709 -41.31 30.94 -15.57
CA ARG A 709 -41.95 31.82 -14.58
C ARG A 709 -41.26 33.18 -14.55
N LEU A 710 -41.85 34.14 -13.83
CA LEU A 710 -41.22 35.44 -13.59
C LEU A 710 -39.91 35.27 -12.80
N ALA A 711 -38.92 36.12 -13.10
CA ALA A 711 -37.62 36.17 -12.42
C ALA A 711 -36.75 34.88 -12.49
N GLU A 712 -37.09 33.93 -13.37
CA GLU A 712 -36.31 32.69 -13.62
C GLU A 712 -35.06 32.97 -14.46
N ASN A 713 -34.21 33.86 -13.95
CA ASN A 713 -32.91 34.24 -14.47
C ASN A 713 -31.84 33.92 -13.42
N ALA A 714 -30.60 33.76 -13.88
CA ALA A 714 -29.45 33.48 -13.05
C ALA A 714 -28.39 34.58 -13.14
N ILE A 715 -27.75 34.87 -12.02
CA ILE A 715 -26.65 35.82 -11.95
C ILE A 715 -25.49 35.26 -11.12
N PHE A 716 -24.29 35.32 -11.68
CA PHE A 716 -23.03 34.85 -11.10
C PHE A 716 -22.17 36.04 -10.75
N VAL A 717 -21.69 36.12 -9.51
CA VAL A 717 -20.81 37.21 -9.05
C VAL A 717 -19.63 36.67 -8.27
N GLY A 718 -18.42 37.07 -8.69
CA GLY A 718 -17.20 36.78 -7.94
C GLY A 718 -15.91 36.95 -8.73
N SER A 719 -14.79 37.06 -8.02
CA SER A 719 -13.48 37.36 -8.62
C SER A 719 -12.78 36.14 -9.23
N ASP A 720 -13.16 34.91 -8.86
CA ASP A 720 -12.55 33.70 -9.41
C ASP A 720 -13.17 33.34 -10.76
N ASN A 721 -12.47 33.69 -11.83
CA ASN A 721 -12.93 33.44 -13.19
C ASN A 721 -12.89 31.94 -13.56
N THR A 722 -11.97 31.16 -13.01
CA THR A 722 -11.90 29.72 -13.31
C THR A 722 -13.17 29.01 -12.86
N ALA A 723 -13.70 29.37 -11.68
CA ALA A 723 -14.96 28.88 -11.17
C ALA A 723 -16.18 29.47 -11.89
N ARG A 724 -16.18 30.77 -12.20
CA ARG A 724 -17.29 31.39 -12.96
C ARG A 724 -17.47 30.75 -14.33
N TYR A 725 -16.40 30.68 -15.12
CA TYR A 725 -16.46 30.10 -16.46
C TYR A 725 -16.68 28.58 -16.40
N GLY A 726 -16.09 27.88 -15.44
CA GLY A 726 -16.36 26.46 -15.22
C GLY A 726 -17.83 26.16 -14.92
N MET A 727 -18.48 26.95 -14.05
CA MET A 727 -19.92 26.83 -13.80
C MET A 727 -20.77 27.16 -15.02
N LEU A 728 -20.39 28.15 -15.84
CA LEU A 728 -21.09 28.47 -17.08
C LEU A 728 -20.95 27.33 -18.11
N VAL A 729 -19.78 26.70 -18.21
CA VAL A 729 -19.58 25.50 -19.03
C VAL A 729 -20.44 24.35 -18.53
N GLY A 730 -20.42 24.09 -17.21
CA GLY A 730 -21.30 23.13 -16.57
C GLY A 730 -22.77 23.41 -16.87
N ALA A 731 -23.18 24.68 -16.84
CA ALA A 731 -24.55 25.09 -17.10
C ALA A 731 -24.98 24.84 -18.56
N LEU A 732 -24.20 25.28 -19.54
CA LEU A 732 -24.47 25.07 -20.96
C LEU A 732 -24.50 23.57 -21.31
N THR A 733 -23.58 22.80 -20.74
CA THR A 733 -23.48 21.36 -20.98
C THR A 733 -24.65 20.62 -20.32
N SER A 734 -25.05 21.02 -19.12
CA SER A 734 -26.29 20.55 -18.46
C SER A 734 -27.50 20.76 -19.36
N LEU A 735 -27.64 21.97 -19.92
CA LEU A 735 -28.76 22.32 -20.80
C LEU A 735 -28.80 21.49 -22.08
N ALA A 736 -27.63 21.19 -22.67
CA ALA A 736 -27.50 20.34 -23.85
C ALA A 736 -27.94 18.88 -23.59
N VAL A 737 -27.65 18.36 -22.40
CA VAL A 737 -28.06 17.01 -21.98
C VAL A 737 -29.53 16.96 -21.56
N ASN A 738 -30.07 18.04 -20.99
CA ASN A 738 -31.45 18.08 -20.48
C ASN A 738 -32.50 17.99 -21.60
N ALA A 739 -32.23 18.53 -22.78
CA ALA A 739 -33.26 18.67 -23.80
C ALA A 739 -32.66 18.71 -25.21
N GLY A 740 -33.34 18.05 -26.16
CA GLY A 740 -32.84 17.93 -27.52
C GLY A 740 -32.84 19.25 -28.31
N PRO A 741 -32.17 19.29 -29.48
CA PRO A 741 -31.93 20.51 -30.28
C PRO A 741 -33.14 21.35 -30.66
N LYS A 742 -34.32 20.72 -30.80
CA LYS A 742 -35.57 21.42 -31.16
C LYS A 742 -36.21 22.17 -29.99
N SER A 743 -35.80 21.87 -28.76
CA SER A 743 -36.44 22.40 -27.54
C SER A 743 -35.68 23.57 -26.90
N SER A 744 -34.42 23.77 -27.27
CA SER A 744 -33.52 24.78 -26.71
C SER A 744 -32.76 25.53 -27.79
N LYS A 745 -32.58 26.83 -27.60
CA LYS A 745 -31.70 27.70 -28.40
C LYS A 745 -30.73 28.43 -27.47
N PHE A 746 -29.55 28.77 -27.98
CA PHE A 746 -28.49 29.39 -27.18
C PHE A 746 -27.99 30.70 -27.79
N TYR A 747 -27.84 31.74 -26.98
CA TYR A 747 -27.14 32.97 -27.35
C TYR A 747 -26.01 33.15 -26.35
N ILE A 748 -24.77 33.18 -26.85
CA ILE A 748 -23.57 33.23 -26.01
C ILE A 748 -22.76 34.47 -26.39
N LEU A 749 -22.62 35.38 -25.44
CA LEU A 749 -21.67 36.48 -25.49
C LEU A 749 -20.51 36.17 -24.54
N ASP A 750 -19.32 36.02 -25.11
CA ASP A 750 -18.10 35.80 -24.35
C ASP A 750 -17.15 37.00 -24.48
N ARG A 751 -16.97 37.73 -23.37
CA ARG A 751 -16.03 38.85 -23.22
C ARG A 751 -14.82 38.49 -22.36
N SER A 752 -14.49 37.21 -22.27
CA SER A 752 -13.26 36.77 -21.61
C SER A 752 -12.02 37.42 -22.22
N MET A 753 -11.02 37.66 -21.38
CA MET A 753 -9.76 38.28 -21.79
C MET A 753 -8.88 37.26 -22.54
N GLU A 754 -8.29 37.69 -23.66
CA GLU A 754 -7.35 36.87 -24.43
C GLU A 754 -6.18 36.38 -23.56
N GLU A 755 -5.59 35.23 -23.92
CA GLU A 755 -4.49 34.56 -23.23
C GLU A 755 -4.80 34.06 -21.80
N THR A 756 -6.02 34.24 -21.31
CA THR A 756 -6.45 33.62 -20.05
C THR A 756 -6.88 32.17 -20.24
N GLN A 757 -6.77 31.36 -19.18
CA GLN A 757 -7.07 29.92 -19.26
C GLN A 757 -8.54 29.61 -19.57
N TRP A 758 -9.47 30.52 -19.23
CA TRP A 758 -10.90 30.36 -19.47
C TRP A 758 -11.37 31.00 -20.79
N TYR A 759 -10.47 31.65 -21.55
CA TYR A 759 -10.81 32.37 -22.78
C TYR A 759 -11.55 31.51 -23.80
N GLU A 760 -11.14 30.26 -23.97
CA GLU A 760 -11.78 29.35 -24.93
C GLU A 760 -12.86 28.46 -24.30
N ALA A 761 -13.20 28.65 -23.02
CA ALA A 761 -14.08 27.71 -22.30
C ALA A 761 -15.48 27.64 -22.92
N LEU A 762 -16.16 28.78 -23.15
CA LEU A 762 -17.52 28.77 -23.73
C LEU A 762 -17.49 28.47 -25.24
N LYS A 763 -16.43 28.92 -25.93
CA LYS A 763 -16.16 28.58 -27.34
C LYS A 763 -15.99 27.07 -27.54
N MET A 764 -15.33 26.39 -26.61
CA MET A 764 -15.16 24.94 -26.63
C MET A 764 -16.50 24.22 -26.46
N VAL A 765 -17.39 24.69 -25.58
CA VAL A 765 -18.74 24.13 -25.46
C VAL A 765 -19.53 24.30 -26.76
N ARG A 766 -19.43 25.45 -27.42
CA ARG A 766 -20.02 25.68 -28.75
C ARG A 766 -19.50 24.66 -29.77
N ASP A 767 -18.19 24.49 -29.87
CA ASP A 767 -17.53 23.70 -30.92
C ASP A 767 -17.64 22.19 -30.68
N VAL A 768 -17.57 21.75 -29.43
CA VAL A 768 -17.50 20.32 -29.07
C VAL A 768 -18.88 19.77 -28.74
N VAL A 769 -19.72 20.50 -28.01
CA VAL A 769 -21.01 20.00 -27.50
C VAL A 769 -22.18 20.48 -28.34
N LEU A 770 -22.40 21.80 -28.42
CA LEU A 770 -23.64 22.35 -28.95
C LEU A 770 -23.76 22.20 -30.48
N SER A 771 -22.74 22.60 -31.25
CA SER A 771 -22.79 22.56 -32.73
C SER A 771 -22.84 21.12 -33.26
N PRO A 772 -22.02 20.19 -32.76
CA PRO A 772 -22.07 18.79 -33.21
C PRO A 772 -23.37 18.08 -32.80
N ALA A 773 -23.98 18.44 -31.67
CA ALA A 773 -25.31 17.95 -31.29
C ALA A 773 -26.46 18.58 -32.10
N GLY A 774 -26.20 19.65 -32.87
CA GLY A 774 -27.16 20.26 -33.80
C GLY A 774 -28.06 21.33 -33.19
N PHE A 775 -27.68 21.93 -32.06
CA PHE A 775 -28.43 23.03 -31.46
C PHE A 775 -28.37 24.30 -32.32
N SER A 776 -29.42 25.12 -32.28
CA SER A 776 -29.38 26.48 -32.84
C SER A 776 -28.68 27.40 -31.87
N MET A 777 -27.57 28.02 -32.28
CA MET A 777 -26.83 28.95 -31.43
C MET A 777 -26.30 30.18 -32.17
N GLU A 778 -26.19 31.29 -31.44
CA GLU A 778 -25.39 32.45 -31.82
C GLU A 778 -24.26 32.64 -30.80
N PHE A 779 -23.03 32.83 -31.30
CA PHE A 779 -21.86 33.12 -30.48
C PHE A 779 -21.20 34.40 -30.99
N THR A 780 -20.94 35.35 -30.10
CA THR A 780 -20.28 36.61 -30.43
C THR A 780 -19.35 37.06 -29.31
N CYS A 781 -18.31 37.81 -29.66
CA CYS A 781 -17.44 38.48 -28.69
C CYS A 781 -17.69 40.00 -28.63
N ASP A 782 -18.27 40.62 -29.66
CA ASP A 782 -18.36 42.10 -29.75
C ASP A 782 -19.75 42.63 -30.12
N LYS A 783 -20.56 41.87 -30.86
CA LYS A 783 -21.84 42.34 -31.43
C LYS A 783 -23.02 42.31 -30.45
N VAL A 784 -22.86 42.88 -29.26
CA VAL A 784 -23.89 42.78 -28.20
C VAL A 784 -25.19 43.48 -28.58
N GLY A 785 -25.12 44.67 -29.19
CA GLY A 785 -26.31 45.41 -29.60
C GLY A 785 -27.20 44.64 -30.56
N SER A 786 -26.61 44.02 -31.59
CA SER A 786 -27.34 43.20 -32.57
C SER A 786 -28.02 42.00 -31.91
N MET A 787 -27.33 41.32 -31.01
CA MET A 787 -27.86 40.18 -30.27
C MET A 787 -29.04 40.58 -29.38
N ILE A 788 -28.94 41.70 -28.65
CA ILE A 788 -30.03 42.21 -27.81
C ILE A 788 -31.23 42.62 -28.66
N ASP A 789 -31.01 43.26 -29.81
CA ASP A 789 -32.09 43.67 -30.71
C ASP A 789 -32.85 42.46 -31.29
N GLU A 790 -32.13 41.40 -31.67
CA GLU A 790 -32.74 40.14 -32.11
C GLU A 790 -33.58 39.50 -31.00
N LEU A 791 -33.04 39.43 -29.78
CA LEU A 791 -33.74 38.89 -28.61
C LEU A 791 -34.99 39.71 -28.24
N ILE A 792 -34.95 41.03 -28.40
CA ILE A 792 -36.12 41.91 -28.21
C ILE A 792 -37.16 41.65 -29.29
N GLY A 793 -36.76 41.49 -30.56
CA GLY A 793 -37.66 41.12 -31.64
C GLY A 793 -38.36 39.78 -31.36
N GLU A 794 -37.63 38.79 -30.85
CA GLU A 794 -38.19 37.49 -30.46
C GLU A 794 -39.10 37.59 -29.22
N LEU A 795 -38.76 38.44 -28.25
CA LEU A 795 -39.64 38.74 -27.11
C LEU A 795 -40.98 39.33 -27.60
N GLU A 796 -40.94 40.32 -28.49
CA GLU A 796 -42.12 40.98 -29.03
C GLU A 796 -42.98 40.02 -29.88
N ASN A 797 -42.34 39.16 -30.67
CA ASN A 797 -42.98 38.07 -31.41
C ASN A 797 -43.76 37.13 -30.45
N ARG A 798 -43.14 36.71 -29.33
CA ARG A 798 -43.78 35.84 -28.35
C ARG A 798 -44.92 36.51 -27.58
N ILE A 799 -44.78 37.80 -27.28
CA ILE A 799 -45.87 38.61 -26.67
C ILE A 799 -47.07 38.69 -27.62
N GLY A 800 -46.82 38.93 -28.92
CA GLY A 800 -47.84 39.09 -29.94
C GLY A 800 -48.66 37.83 -30.27
N LYS A 801 -48.16 36.63 -29.95
CA LYS A 801 -48.91 35.37 -30.13
C LYS A 801 -50.09 35.32 -29.17
N SER A 802 -51.31 35.10 -29.67
CA SER A 802 -52.54 35.15 -28.87
C SER A 802 -52.91 33.82 -28.21
N ASN A 803 -52.32 32.70 -28.67
CA ASN A 803 -52.60 31.35 -28.20
C ASN A 803 -51.48 30.84 -27.27
N ASP A 804 -51.82 30.44 -26.05
CA ASP A 804 -50.85 29.93 -25.08
C ASP A 804 -50.20 28.61 -25.54
N ASN A 805 -50.88 27.78 -26.32
CA ASN A 805 -50.29 26.55 -26.86
C ASN A 805 -49.17 26.84 -27.87
N GLU A 806 -49.30 27.89 -28.67
CA GLU A 806 -48.25 28.33 -29.61
C GLU A 806 -47.03 28.88 -28.85
N ARG A 807 -47.26 29.66 -27.78
CA ARG A 807 -46.19 30.14 -26.91
C ARG A 807 -45.47 29.00 -26.19
N ILE A 808 -46.20 28.01 -25.71
CA ILE A 808 -45.63 26.83 -25.05
C ILE A 808 -44.81 26.01 -26.04
N ALA A 809 -45.23 25.91 -27.31
CA ALA A 809 -44.52 25.15 -28.34
C ALA A 809 -43.10 25.67 -28.61
N GLU A 810 -42.90 27.01 -28.56
CA GLU A 810 -41.61 27.66 -28.80
C GLU A 810 -40.47 27.08 -27.96
N PRO A 811 -39.24 26.97 -28.48
CA PRO A 811 -38.08 26.51 -27.70
C PRO A 811 -37.70 27.52 -26.61
N SER A 812 -37.13 27.02 -25.52
CA SER A 812 -36.53 27.87 -24.50
C SER A 812 -35.21 28.44 -25.01
N ILE A 813 -35.01 29.75 -24.86
CA ILE A 813 -33.82 30.47 -25.25
C ILE A 813 -33.00 30.71 -23.99
N PHE A 814 -31.74 30.26 -24.00
CA PHE A 814 -30.79 30.50 -22.92
C PHE A 814 -29.74 31.51 -23.39
N VAL A 815 -29.68 32.65 -22.72
CA VAL A 815 -28.80 33.76 -23.06
C VAL A 815 -27.72 33.86 -22.00
N VAL A 816 -26.48 33.52 -22.36
CA VAL A 816 -25.30 33.58 -21.48
C VAL A 816 -24.48 34.80 -21.88
N MET A 817 -24.23 35.71 -20.94
CA MET A 817 -23.44 36.92 -21.18
C MET A 817 -22.40 37.11 -20.08
N THR A 818 -21.13 37.27 -20.47
CA THR A 818 -20.00 37.51 -19.54
C THR A 818 -19.44 38.93 -19.68
N GLU A 819 -18.90 39.47 -18.58
CA GLU A 819 -18.20 40.77 -18.51
C GLU A 819 -18.91 41.94 -19.22
N LEU A 820 -20.23 42.04 -19.03
CA LEU A 820 -21.05 43.12 -19.63
C LEU A 820 -20.62 44.52 -19.16
N ASP A 821 -19.94 44.63 -18.03
CA ASP A 821 -19.37 45.88 -17.53
C ASP A 821 -18.22 46.41 -18.41
N GLN A 822 -17.70 45.59 -19.32
CA GLN A 822 -16.72 45.98 -20.34
C GLN A 822 -17.37 46.48 -21.64
N VAL A 823 -18.70 46.48 -21.74
CA VAL A 823 -19.44 46.91 -22.93
C VAL A 823 -19.99 48.31 -22.68
N GLU A 824 -19.32 49.32 -23.23
CA GLU A 824 -19.63 50.74 -22.97
C GLU A 824 -21.09 51.10 -23.28
N GLU A 825 -21.68 50.51 -24.32
CA GLU A 825 -23.04 50.82 -24.75
C GLU A 825 -24.12 50.30 -23.79
N ILE A 826 -23.78 49.34 -22.92
CA ILE A 826 -24.69 48.74 -21.93
C ILE A 826 -24.55 49.40 -20.56
N ARG A 827 -23.36 49.86 -20.20
CA ARG A 827 -23.09 50.45 -18.88
C ARG A 827 -24.03 51.61 -18.56
N ARG A 828 -24.36 51.74 -17.28
CA ARG A 828 -25.04 52.91 -16.72
C ARG A 828 -24.13 54.12 -16.86
N GLN A 829 -24.70 55.24 -17.28
CA GLN A 829 -24.00 56.49 -17.50
C GLN A 829 -24.31 57.48 -16.38
N PRO A 830 -23.33 58.30 -15.94
CA PRO A 830 -23.57 59.32 -14.94
C PRO A 830 -24.42 60.46 -15.52
N ASP A 831 -25.39 60.93 -14.74
CA ASP A 831 -26.25 62.09 -14.99
C ASP A 831 -26.31 62.98 -13.72
N ALA A 832 -26.90 64.16 -13.83
CA ALA A 832 -27.01 65.18 -12.77
C ALA A 832 -27.66 64.67 -11.46
N TYR A 833 -28.40 63.56 -11.50
CA TYR A 833 -29.12 62.98 -10.38
C TYR A 833 -28.65 61.56 -9.98
N GLY A 834 -27.59 61.03 -10.60
CA GLY A 834 -27.07 59.68 -10.31
C GLY A 834 -26.70 58.90 -11.56
N MET A 835 -26.76 57.57 -11.50
CA MET A 835 -26.47 56.69 -12.64
C MET A 835 -27.76 56.32 -13.39
N VAL A 836 -27.83 56.64 -14.68
CA VAL A 836 -28.97 56.37 -15.57
C VAL A 836 -28.64 55.19 -16.49
N GLU A 837 -29.63 54.36 -16.79
CA GLU A 837 -29.49 53.25 -17.74
C GLU A 837 -29.31 53.74 -19.18
N SER A 838 -28.40 53.10 -19.91
CA SER A 838 -28.27 53.25 -21.36
C SER A 838 -29.48 52.68 -22.11
N GLU A 839 -29.66 53.03 -23.38
CA GLU A 839 -30.75 52.47 -24.21
C GLU A 839 -30.64 50.94 -24.37
N LEU A 840 -29.44 50.39 -24.55
CA LEU A 840 -29.24 48.94 -24.55
C LEU A 840 -29.46 48.33 -23.17
N GLY A 841 -29.07 49.02 -22.10
CA GLY A 841 -29.34 48.62 -20.71
C GLY A 841 -30.84 48.48 -20.43
N LYS A 842 -31.66 49.42 -20.90
CA LYS A 842 -33.14 49.35 -20.81
C LYS A 842 -33.70 48.13 -21.55
N LYS A 843 -33.17 47.81 -22.73
CA LYS A 843 -33.56 46.60 -23.48
C LYS A 843 -33.17 45.32 -22.73
N LEU A 844 -31.95 45.25 -22.21
CA LEU A 844 -31.47 44.13 -21.38
C LEU A 844 -32.35 43.95 -20.14
N ARG A 845 -32.70 45.04 -19.46
CA ARG A 845 -33.60 45.02 -18.30
C ARG A 845 -34.98 44.49 -18.65
N ARG A 846 -35.54 44.91 -19.80
CA ARG A 846 -36.82 44.40 -20.30
C ARG A 846 -36.77 42.89 -20.55
N LEU A 847 -35.67 42.38 -21.13
CA LEU A 847 -35.46 40.93 -21.29
C LEU A 847 -35.44 40.20 -19.94
N CYS A 848 -34.73 40.75 -18.94
CA CYS A 848 -34.68 40.15 -17.60
C CYS A 848 -36.06 40.14 -16.92
N THR A 849 -36.86 41.20 -17.10
CA THR A 849 -38.17 41.36 -16.45
C THR A 849 -39.26 40.52 -17.11
N GLU A 850 -39.32 40.51 -18.45
CA GLU A 850 -40.44 39.94 -19.21
C GLU A 850 -40.10 38.62 -19.93
N GLY A 851 -38.82 38.31 -20.14
CA GLY A 851 -38.38 37.20 -20.98
C GLY A 851 -38.61 35.83 -20.38
N SER A 852 -38.33 35.65 -19.09
CA SER A 852 -38.30 34.34 -18.42
C SER A 852 -39.64 33.59 -18.49
N ARG A 853 -40.77 34.30 -18.31
CA ARG A 853 -42.13 33.72 -18.46
C ARG A 853 -42.44 33.24 -19.89
N LEU A 854 -41.77 33.82 -20.89
CA LEU A 854 -41.90 33.47 -22.30
C LEU A 854 -40.80 32.48 -22.76
N GLY A 855 -40.01 31.97 -21.81
CA GLY A 855 -38.94 31.02 -22.09
C GLY A 855 -37.66 31.65 -22.63
N ILE A 856 -37.41 32.95 -22.38
CA ILE A 856 -36.12 33.60 -22.63
C ILE A 856 -35.43 33.80 -21.28
N HIS A 857 -34.42 32.99 -20.99
CA HIS A 857 -33.73 32.94 -19.70
C HIS A 857 -32.39 33.65 -19.77
N MET A 858 -32.16 34.62 -18.90
CA MET A 858 -30.91 35.37 -18.81
C MET A 858 -29.97 34.73 -17.78
N ILE A 859 -28.72 34.48 -18.17
CA ILE A 859 -27.63 33.99 -17.33
C ILE A 859 -26.47 34.99 -17.44
N LEU A 860 -26.33 35.83 -16.43
CA LEU A 860 -25.35 36.93 -16.43
C LEU A 860 -24.19 36.62 -15.48
N SER A 861 -22.98 37.00 -15.85
CA SER A 861 -21.77 36.73 -15.06
C SER A 861 -20.89 37.96 -14.92
N PHE A 862 -20.56 38.33 -13.67
CA PHE A 862 -19.77 39.50 -13.32
C PHE A 862 -18.61 39.17 -12.37
N SER A 863 -17.49 39.87 -12.53
CA SER A 863 -16.29 39.69 -11.71
C SER A 863 -16.41 40.24 -10.28
N SER A 864 -17.36 41.14 -10.03
CA SER A 864 -17.59 41.74 -8.71
C SER A 864 -18.97 42.39 -8.62
N ILE A 865 -19.42 42.71 -7.40
CA ILE A 865 -20.64 43.52 -7.21
C ILE A 865 -20.51 44.89 -7.86
N ARG A 866 -19.33 45.50 -7.81
CA ARG A 866 -19.07 46.77 -8.51
C ARG A 866 -19.24 46.67 -10.02
N ALA A 867 -18.72 45.60 -10.64
CA ALA A 867 -18.89 45.32 -12.07
C ALA A 867 -20.38 45.14 -12.41
N MET A 868 -21.09 44.35 -11.61
CA MET A 868 -22.54 44.17 -11.73
C MET A 868 -23.30 45.50 -11.65
N SER A 869 -23.01 46.34 -10.65
CA SER A 869 -23.69 47.61 -10.41
C SER A 869 -23.46 48.66 -11.51
N ASN A 870 -22.41 48.47 -12.34
CA ASN A 870 -22.20 49.30 -13.54
C ASN A 870 -23.20 48.99 -14.66
N VAL A 871 -23.87 47.83 -14.63
CA VAL A 871 -24.80 47.39 -15.68
C VAL A 871 -26.23 47.28 -15.14
N ILE A 872 -26.38 46.78 -13.92
CA ILE A 872 -27.67 46.41 -13.31
C ILE A 872 -27.88 47.24 -12.04
N ASP A 873 -29.09 47.72 -11.78
CA ASP A 873 -29.41 48.36 -10.50
C ASP A 873 -29.70 47.31 -9.42
N GLU A 874 -28.84 47.24 -8.40
CA GLU A 874 -28.95 46.25 -7.30
C GLU A 874 -30.31 46.29 -6.57
N ARG A 875 -30.97 47.45 -6.50
CA ARG A 875 -32.24 47.60 -5.77
C ARG A 875 -33.43 47.25 -6.62
N GLN A 876 -33.41 47.66 -7.89
CA GLN A 876 -34.54 47.47 -8.80
C GLN A 876 -34.47 46.12 -9.51
N ASP A 877 -33.32 45.78 -10.07
CA ASP A 877 -33.21 44.73 -11.09
C ASP A 877 -32.79 43.38 -10.53
N LEU A 878 -32.08 43.35 -9.40
CA LEU A 878 -31.66 42.09 -8.75
C LEU A 878 -32.86 41.23 -8.33
N THR A 879 -34.05 41.83 -8.21
CA THR A 879 -35.32 41.13 -7.96
C THR A 879 -35.75 40.23 -9.13
N ASN A 880 -35.24 40.49 -10.34
CA ASN A 880 -35.50 39.68 -11.53
C ASN A 880 -34.63 38.42 -11.62
N PHE A 881 -33.75 38.19 -10.65
CA PHE A 881 -32.85 37.03 -10.59
C PHE A 881 -33.15 36.17 -9.38
N ARG A 882 -33.91 35.09 -9.60
CA ARG A 882 -34.20 34.05 -8.62
C ARG A 882 -32.94 33.31 -8.20
N HIS A 883 -32.07 32.99 -9.16
CA HIS A 883 -30.87 32.20 -8.91
C HIS A 883 -29.65 33.11 -8.76
N ARG A 884 -29.08 33.13 -7.56
CA ARG A 884 -27.89 33.96 -7.25
C ARG A 884 -26.74 33.07 -6.84
N ILE A 885 -25.64 33.17 -7.57
CA ILE A 885 -24.43 32.37 -7.36
C ILE A 885 -23.30 33.31 -6.96
N ALA A 886 -22.79 33.14 -5.75
CA ALA A 886 -21.77 33.98 -5.15
C ALA A 886 -20.47 33.20 -4.92
N LEU A 887 -19.33 33.76 -5.30
CA LEU A 887 -18.03 33.30 -4.81
C LEU A 887 -17.60 34.14 -3.59
N GLN A 888 -16.39 33.91 -3.08
CA GLN A 888 -15.82 34.70 -1.99
C GLN A 888 -15.94 36.20 -2.28
N MET A 889 -16.54 36.93 -1.36
CA MET A 889 -16.70 38.38 -1.45
C MET A 889 -16.60 39.03 -0.07
N SER A 890 -16.67 40.37 -0.01
CA SER A 890 -16.69 41.09 1.26
C SER A 890 -18.00 40.82 2.03
N GLU A 891 -18.02 41.10 3.33
CA GLU A 891 -19.23 40.93 4.16
C GLU A 891 -20.39 41.82 3.68
N ASP A 892 -20.08 43.05 3.26
CA ASP A 892 -21.05 44.01 2.72
C ASP A 892 -21.59 43.57 1.35
N ASP A 893 -20.71 43.09 0.46
CA ASP A 893 -21.10 42.54 -0.84
C ASP A 893 -21.97 41.30 -0.68
N SER A 894 -21.61 40.41 0.25
CA SER A 894 -22.38 39.21 0.58
C SER A 894 -23.79 39.58 1.02
N PHE A 895 -23.91 40.55 1.94
CA PHE A 895 -25.22 40.99 2.42
C PHE A 895 -26.05 41.63 1.29
N THR A 896 -25.43 42.45 0.45
CA THR A 896 -26.09 43.10 -0.68
C THR A 896 -26.63 42.09 -1.69
N PHE A 897 -25.84 41.05 -2.01
CA PHE A 897 -26.16 40.11 -3.07
C PHE A 897 -27.03 38.93 -2.64
N VAL A 898 -26.66 38.27 -1.54
CA VAL A 898 -27.35 37.04 -1.04
C VAL A 898 -28.12 37.26 0.25
N ARG A 899 -28.22 38.49 0.77
CA ARG A 899 -28.96 38.85 2.01
C ARG A 899 -28.47 38.14 3.29
N ASN A 900 -27.28 37.56 3.25
CA ASN A 900 -26.63 36.93 4.39
C ASN A 900 -25.12 37.14 4.30
N ARG A 901 -24.37 36.68 5.31
CA ARG A 901 -22.91 36.83 5.41
C ARG A 901 -22.17 35.52 5.13
N LEU A 902 -22.81 34.56 4.47
CA LEU A 902 -22.21 33.24 4.23
C LEU A 902 -21.19 33.29 3.10
N ALA A 903 -21.39 34.13 2.09
CA ALA A 903 -20.45 34.26 0.96
C ALA A 903 -19.10 34.88 1.38
N SER A 904 -19.04 35.60 2.51
CA SER A 904 -17.79 36.11 3.05
C SER A 904 -16.97 35.07 3.82
N ARG A 905 -17.50 33.85 4.03
CA ARG A 905 -16.86 32.77 4.80
C ARG A 905 -16.51 31.54 3.96
N LEU A 906 -16.66 31.61 2.64
CA LEU A 906 -16.54 30.45 1.75
C LEU A 906 -15.11 29.85 1.74
N GLN A 907 -14.07 30.67 1.94
CA GLN A 907 -12.64 30.30 1.83
C GLN A 907 -11.88 30.44 3.16
N LEU A 908 -12.55 30.31 4.31
CA LEU A 908 -11.89 30.40 5.63
C LEU A 908 -10.80 29.34 5.84
N ASP A 909 -10.98 28.14 5.27
CA ASP A 909 -10.11 26.98 5.47
C ASP A 909 -8.97 26.88 4.44
N GLY A 910 -8.88 27.83 3.50
CA GLY A 910 -7.85 27.87 2.45
C GLY A 910 -8.35 28.41 1.11
N SER A 911 -7.42 28.56 0.17
CA SER A 911 -7.72 29.01 -1.21
C SER A 911 -8.22 27.88 -2.13
N ARG A 912 -8.02 26.61 -1.75
CA ARG A 912 -8.54 25.43 -2.44
C ARG A 912 -9.14 24.43 -1.44
N PRO A 913 -10.23 23.72 -1.79
CA PRO A 913 -11.03 23.90 -3.01
C PRO A 913 -11.76 25.25 -2.99
N ILE A 914 -12.00 25.83 -4.17
CA ILE A 914 -12.83 27.03 -4.27
C ILE A 914 -14.25 26.62 -3.86
N SER A 915 -14.85 27.33 -2.92
CA SER A 915 -16.25 27.18 -2.54
C SER A 915 -17.09 28.32 -3.14
N ALA A 916 -18.33 27.98 -3.48
CA ALA A 916 -19.36 28.90 -3.95
C ALA A 916 -20.62 28.76 -3.09
N LEU A 917 -21.48 29.78 -3.13
CA LEU A 917 -22.78 29.81 -2.49
C LEU A 917 -23.86 29.96 -3.55
N TYR A 918 -24.85 29.08 -3.54
CA TYR A 918 -26.05 29.19 -4.35
C TYR A 918 -27.23 29.57 -3.46
N LEU A 919 -27.96 30.62 -3.85
CA LEU A 919 -29.22 31.03 -3.24
C LEU A 919 -30.35 30.90 -4.26
N ASP A 920 -31.37 30.13 -3.90
CA ASP A 920 -32.69 30.21 -4.51
C ASP A 920 -33.56 31.18 -3.70
N VAL A 921 -33.77 32.38 -4.25
CA VAL A 921 -34.49 33.49 -3.57
C VAL A 921 -35.93 33.14 -3.25
N GLU A 922 -36.59 32.30 -4.06
CA GLU A 922 -38.01 31.96 -3.84
C GLU A 922 -38.19 30.97 -2.69
N SER A 923 -37.28 30.00 -2.56
CA SER A 923 -37.34 28.97 -1.51
C SER A 923 -36.54 29.33 -0.25
N ASP A 924 -35.80 30.46 -0.27
CA ASP A 924 -34.80 30.84 0.73
C ASP A 924 -33.76 29.74 0.99
N ARG A 925 -33.55 28.85 0.00
CA ARG A 925 -32.59 27.74 0.10
C ARG A 925 -31.21 28.26 -0.25
N THR A 926 -30.32 28.20 0.73
CA THR A 926 -28.90 28.51 0.54
C THR A 926 -28.05 27.24 0.62
N VAL A 927 -27.15 27.05 -0.33
CA VAL A 927 -26.28 25.87 -0.44
C VAL A 927 -24.83 26.30 -0.65
N ARG A 928 -23.91 25.80 0.18
CA ARG A 928 -22.47 25.88 -0.04
C ARG A 928 -22.01 24.66 -0.85
N PHE A 929 -21.19 24.89 -1.87
CA PHE A 929 -20.75 23.83 -2.77
C PHE A 929 -19.38 24.10 -3.39
N LYS A 930 -18.79 23.08 -4.00
CA LYS A 930 -17.60 23.15 -4.85
C LYS A 930 -18.04 23.34 -6.30
N PRO A 931 -17.75 24.46 -6.95
CA PRO A 931 -18.17 24.72 -8.31
C PRO A 931 -17.36 23.90 -9.32
N TYR A 932 -17.93 23.64 -10.48
CA TYR A 932 -17.15 23.26 -11.65
C TYR A 932 -16.17 24.38 -12.00
N THR A 933 -14.94 24.01 -12.36
CA THR A 933 -13.89 24.95 -12.73
C THR A 933 -13.29 24.58 -14.09
N THR A 934 -12.61 25.52 -14.72
CA THR A 934 -11.77 25.23 -15.91
C THR A 934 -10.46 24.51 -15.53
N GLU A 935 -10.11 24.48 -14.24
CA GLU A 935 -8.91 23.86 -13.68
C GLU A 935 -9.26 22.62 -12.82
N SER A 936 -9.93 21.63 -13.40
CA SER A 936 -10.22 20.37 -12.72
C SER A 936 -9.16 19.30 -12.98
N CYS A 937 -9.15 18.24 -12.19
CA CYS A 937 -8.19 17.13 -12.32
C CYS A 937 -8.25 16.45 -13.70
N ILE A 938 -9.45 16.30 -14.27
CA ILE A 938 -9.65 15.88 -15.66
C ILE A 938 -9.75 17.14 -16.51
N SER A 939 -9.03 17.20 -17.63
CA SER A 939 -9.05 18.39 -18.48
C SER A 939 -10.46 18.68 -19.00
N LEU A 940 -10.80 19.96 -19.15
CA LEU A 940 -12.13 20.34 -19.64
C LEU A 940 -12.40 19.75 -21.04
N ALA A 941 -11.38 19.70 -21.90
CA ALA A 941 -11.50 19.14 -23.24
C ALA A 941 -11.87 17.65 -23.21
N ASP A 942 -11.22 16.86 -22.35
CA ASP A 942 -11.52 15.43 -22.21
C ASP A 942 -12.95 15.19 -21.72
N GLN A 943 -13.40 15.98 -20.74
CA GLN A 943 -14.78 15.92 -20.23
C GLN A 943 -15.81 16.24 -21.32
N LEU A 944 -15.57 17.28 -22.12
CA LEU A 944 -16.48 17.68 -23.20
C LEU A 944 -16.47 16.68 -24.37
N ASN A 945 -15.33 16.05 -24.67
CA ASN A 945 -15.22 15.02 -25.70
C ASN A 945 -16.03 13.76 -25.37
N GLU A 946 -16.02 13.32 -24.10
CA GLU A 946 -16.86 12.20 -23.65
C GLU A 946 -18.35 12.50 -23.88
N ILE A 947 -18.78 13.71 -23.51
CA ILE A 947 -20.16 14.17 -23.66
C ILE A 947 -20.54 14.29 -25.15
N GLN A 948 -19.63 14.79 -25.98
CA GLN A 948 -19.82 14.91 -27.42
C GLN A 948 -20.13 13.55 -28.06
N GLY A 949 -19.38 12.50 -27.71
CA GLY A 949 -19.57 11.17 -28.27
C GLY A 949 -21.00 10.65 -28.05
N VAL A 950 -21.53 10.87 -26.84
CA VAL A 950 -22.90 10.50 -26.47
C VAL A 950 -23.95 11.34 -27.21
N LEU A 951 -23.82 12.67 -27.20
CA LEU A 951 -24.83 13.54 -27.84
C LEU A 951 -24.88 13.37 -29.36
N GLN A 952 -23.75 13.05 -30.01
CA GLN A 952 -23.73 12.72 -31.44
C GLN A 952 -24.48 11.41 -31.72
N GLN A 953 -24.32 10.40 -30.87
CA GLN A 953 -25.08 9.15 -30.98
C GLN A 953 -26.58 9.41 -30.84
N TRP A 954 -27.00 10.21 -29.87
CA TRP A 954 -28.41 10.58 -29.67
C TRP A 954 -28.98 11.33 -30.87
N ARG A 955 -28.20 12.26 -31.45
CA ARG A 955 -28.60 13.00 -32.65
C ARG A 955 -28.84 12.08 -33.84
N ASN A 956 -27.99 11.08 -34.04
CA ASN A 956 -28.10 10.16 -35.18
C ASN A 956 -29.31 9.20 -35.06
N GLN A 957 -29.88 9.04 -33.87
CA GLN A 957 -31.06 8.21 -33.62
C GLN A 957 -32.39 9.00 -33.72
N GLN A 958 -32.35 10.33 -33.73
CA GLN A 958 -33.49 11.24 -33.93
C GLN A 958 -33.71 11.57 -35.41
#